data_AF-A0A926F6E4-F1
#
_entry.id   AF-A0A926F6E4-F1
#
_cell.length_a   1.000
_cell.length_b   1.000
_cell.length_c   1.000
_cell.angle_alpha   90.00
_cell.angle_beta   90.00
_cell.angle_gamma   90.00
#
_symmetry.space_group_name_H-M   'P 1'
#
loop_
_entity.id
_entity.type
_entity.pdbx_description
1 polymer ?
#
loop_
_entity_poly.entity_id
_entity_poly.type
_entity_poly.pdbx_seq_one_letter_code
_entity_poly.pdbx_strand_id
1 'polypeptide(L)'
;MCEKLEEQNCVYTHIMRGIKNGVPTVEKKIIDVISRTVEPYKDFNEFLKLAENESFRFVVSNTTESGIAYNDADLPENAPNVTFPSKVTLLLKKRFDLSLDGFIFLPCELIDKNGATLKKYILDYAEKWNYGDDFINWINEKNVFCNTLVDRIVTGCPRGEKIDLGYEDNMVNTSEIFHLWVIEGPKEITKEFPFDKTGLNIIVTDNLERYRTRKVRILNGAHTSMIPYALLSGIETVGDCMKDEKMSAFVKKCVYDEIIPTLDFPKDELTDYADDVFERFQNPYIRHMCSSIALNSVSKFKVRVCTDKTFMGYVRQNGDVGIRNDIWIVNTVGCVNKIAKRLSELTGAKYFEHPFGCSQLGGDQKTTQLILKGLVNHPNAGGVLVLGLGCENNNIAEFKKVLGEYDENRVKFLNAQDFDDEADEGVKLIGELKKYADTFKREPVPVSKLKIGLKCGGSDGYSGISANPLVGSLSDKVISYGGACVLTEVPEMFGAETLLMKRCPTKELFDKTVLLINNFKDYFKRHNQVIYENPSPGNKAGGITTLEEKSLGCVQKGGMGEIADVLDYGGVVTKNGLSLLNGPGNDIVAVTNLTAAGVHMILFTTGRGTPVGAPVPTVKTATNKSLAERKKNWIDFDASPLIGGADMQSLTDEFFDFIIETASGKQTKNEINGCSEISIFKDGIVL
;
A
#
# COMPACT_ATOMS: atom_id res chain seq x y z
N MET A 1 -7.39 8.35 -43.50
CA MET A 1 -6.06 8.94 -43.16
C MET A 1 -5.06 8.57 -44.24
N CYS A 2 -4.88 7.27 -44.54
CA CYS A 2 -4.03 6.77 -45.61
C CYS A 2 -4.21 7.53 -46.94
N GLU A 3 -5.44 7.56 -47.47
CA GLU A 3 -5.77 8.30 -48.70
C GLU A 3 -5.34 9.78 -48.66
N LYS A 4 -5.66 10.49 -47.58
CA LYS A 4 -5.28 11.91 -47.42
C LYS A 4 -3.77 12.13 -47.36
N LEU A 5 -3.03 11.20 -46.75
CA LEU A 5 -1.56 11.27 -46.75
C LEU A 5 -1.04 11.01 -48.16
N GLU A 6 -1.54 9.99 -48.85
CA GLU A 6 -1.11 9.64 -50.21
C GLU A 6 -1.42 10.74 -51.23
N GLU A 7 -2.56 11.40 -51.13
CA GLU A 7 -2.92 12.60 -51.91
C GLU A 7 -1.90 13.75 -51.75
N GLN A 8 -1.18 13.77 -50.62
CA GLN A 8 -0.12 14.75 -50.31
C GLN A 8 1.30 14.15 -50.38
N ASN A 9 1.49 13.05 -51.12
CA ASN A 9 2.78 12.35 -51.22
C ASN A 9 3.36 11.91 -49.86
N CYS A 10 2.49 11.59 -48.90
CA CYS A 10 2.81 11.25 -47.52
C CYS A 10 3.57 12.33 -46.75
N VAL A 11 3.44 13.59 -47.18
CA VAL A 11 4.02 14.76 -46.51
C VAL A 11 2.95 15.49 -45.70
N TYR A 12 3.32 16.00 -44.53
CA TYR A 12 2.45 16.84 -43.71
C TYR A 12 3.23 17.87 -42.88
N THR A 13 2.55 18.92 -42.45
CA THR A 13 3.12 19.99 -41.63
C THR A 13 2.90 19.71 -40.14
N HIS A 14 3.99 19.76 -39.37
CA HIS A 14 3.94 19.72 -37.92
C HIS A 14 4.27 21.11 -37.34
N ILE A 15 3.38 21.63 -36.51
CA ILE A 15 3.53 22.92 -35.85
C ILE A 15 3.70 22.69 -34.34
N MET A 16 4.86 23.03 -33.82
CA MET A 16 5.22 22.90 -32.42
C MET A 16 5.11 24.27 -31.77
N ARG A 17 4.33 24.39 -30.70
CA ARG A 17 4.04 25.70 -30.08
C ARG A 17 3.97 25.63 -28.57
N GLY A 18 4.53 26.64 -27.91
CA GLY A 18 4.57 26.69 -26.45
C GLY A 18 5.43 27.80 -25.91
N ILE A 19 5.84 27.65 -24.66
CA ILE A 19 6.85 28.49 -24.02
C ILE A 19 8.15 27.70 -24.02
N LYS A 20 9.26 28.36 -24.35
CA LYS A 20 10.62 27.81 -24.24
C LYS A 20 11.50 28.88 -23.61
N ASN A 21 12.03 28.60 -22.42
CA ASN A 21 12.82 29.57 -21.64
C ASN A 21 12.07 30.90 -21.42
N GLY A 22 10.80 30.82 -21.03
CA GLY A 22 9.92 31.97 -20.81
C GLY A 22 9.42 32.70 -22.06
N VAL A 23 9.81 32.27 -23.28
CA VAL A 23 9.44 32.94 -24.54
C VAL A 23 8.42 32.13 -25.34
N PRO A 24 7.26 32.72 -25.73
CA PRO A 24 6.33 32.10 -26.67
C PRO A 24 7.02 31.79 -28.00
N THR A 25 7.03 30.52 -28.38
CA THR A 25 7.75 29.99 -29.53
C THR A 25 6.81 29.15 -30.39
N VAL A 26 6.92 29.31 -31.72
CA VAL A 26 6.20 28.50 -32.71
C VAL A 26 7.20 28.05 -33.78
N GLU A 27 7.35 26.74 -33.93
CA GLU A 27 8.20 26.12 -34.94
C GLU A 27 7.33 25.34 -35.93
N LYS A 28 7.53 25.56 -37.23
CA LYS A 28 6.83 24.83 -38.30
C LYS A 28 7.85 23.94 -39.01
N LYS A 29 7.52 22.66 -39.18
CA LYS A 29 8.38 21.69 -39.89
C LYS A 29 7.55 20.85 -40.84
N ILE A 30 8.03 20.71 -42.08
CA ILE A 30 7.51 19.73 -43.03
C ILE A 30 8.09 18.36 -42.66
N ILE A 31 7.22 17.36 -42.55
CA ILE A 31 7.57 15.98 -42.24
C ILE A 31 7.38 15.14 -43.49
N ASP A 32 8.47 14.54 -43.96
CA ASP A 32 8.60 13.83 -45.24
C ASP A 32 9.16 12.40 -45.07
N VAL A 33 9.10 11.86 -43.84
CA VAL A 33 9.68 10.54 -43.50
C VAL A 33 8.74 9.36 -43.78
N ILE A 34 7.46 9.61 -44.10
CA ILE A 34 6.50 8.57 -44.44
C ILE A 34 6.61 8.29 -45.94
N SER A 35 7.05 7.09 -46.32
CA SER A 35 7.24 6.73 -47.73
C SER A 35 5.99 6.18 -48.40
N ARG A 36 5.11 5.52 -47.66
CA ARG A 36 3.85 4.92 -48.14
C ARG A 36 2.92 4.61 -46.97
N THR A 37 1.67 4.30 -47.27
CA THR A 37 0.73 3.73 -46.30
C THR A 37 0.25 2.34 -46.74
N VAL A 38 -0.16 1.50 -45.79
CA VAL A 38 -0.75 0.18 -46.06
C VAL A 38 -1.98 0.08 -45.19
N GLU A 39 -3.11 -0.33 -45.76
CA GLU A 39 -4.39 -0.47 -45.06
C GLU A 39 -4.76 -1.96 -44.95
N PRO A 40 -4.46 -2.63 -43.82
CA PRO A 40 -4.64 -4.08 -43.69
C PRO A 40 -6.08 -4.56 -43.86
N TYR A 41 -7.06 -3.67 -43.70
CA TYR A 41 -8.48 -3.96 -43.88
C TYR A 41 -8.95 -3.91 -45.34
N LYS A 42 -8.18 -3.25 -46.23
CA LYS A 42 -8.41 -3.25 -47.68
C LYS A 42 -7.62 -4.36 -48.36
N ASP A 43 -6.33 -4.48 -48.03
CA ASP A 43 -5.45 -5.53 -48.55
C ASP A 43 -4.56 -6.08 -47.42
N PHE A 44 -4.97 -7.20 -46.85
CA PHE A 44 -4.19 -7.86 -45.80
C PHE A 44 -2.92 -8.54 -46.35
N ASN A 45 -2.90 -8.91 -47.63
CA ASN A 45 -1.71 -9.51 -48.24
C ASN A 45 -0.60 -8.47 -48.40
N GLU A 46 -0.93 -7.22 -48.70
CA GLU A 46 0.04 -6.13 -48.72
C GLU A 46 0.69 -5.91 -47.35
N PHE A 47 -0.11 -5.97 -46.27
CA PHE A 47 0.42 -5.95 -44.90
C PHE A 47 1.36 -7.12 -44.65
N LEU A 48 0.98 -8.34 -45.03
CA LEU A 48 1.84 -9.52 -44.88
C LEU A 48 3.11 -9.44 -45.75
N LYS A 49 3.09 -8.79 -46.91
CA LYS A 49 4.30 -8.58 -47.74
C LYS A 49 5.35 -7.73 -47.04
N LEU A 50 4.99 -6.96 -46.02
CA LEU A 50 5.99 -6.23 -45.21
C LEU A 50 6.98 -7.19 -44.54
N ALA A 51 6.58 -8.44 -44.24
CA ALA A 51 7.47 -9.46 -43.69
C ALA A 51 8.63 -9.83 -44.61
N GLU A 52 8.50 -9.63 -45.92
CA GLU A 52 9.51 -9.97 -46.94
C GLU A 52 10.63 -8.93 -47.03
N ASN A 53 10.45 -7.73 -46.45
CA ASN A 53 11.46 -6.69 -46.50
C ASN A 53 12.56 -6.94 -45.47
N GLU A 54 13.75 -7.34 -45.92
CA GLU A 54 14.91 -7.59 -45.06
C GLU A 54 15.33 -6.34 -44.26
N SER A 55 15.25 -5.16 -44.86
CA SER A 55 15.60 -3.88 -44.22
C SER A 55 14.56 -3.38 -43.21
N PHE A 56 13.38 -4.02 -43.13
CA PHE A 56 12.38 -3.67 -42.14
C PHE A 56 12.78 -4.27 -40.79
N ARG A 57 13.38 -3.46 -39.92
CA ARG A 57 13.88 -3.91 -38.60
C ARG A 57 13.11 -3.33 -37.41
N PHE A 58 12.55 -2.13 -37.53
CA PHE A 58 11.92 -1.42 -36.41
C PHE A 58 10.43 -1.28 -36.61
N VAL A 59 9.64 -1.62 -35.58
CA VAL A 59 8.19 -1.48 -35.58
C VAL A 59 7.80 -0.53 -34.44
N VAL A 60 7.36 0.67 -34.79
CA VAL A 60 6.81 1.64 -33.84
C VAL A 60 5.29 1.57 -33.93
N SER A 61 4.60 1.39 -32.79
CA SER A 61 3.14 1.32 -32.74
C SER A 61 2.54 2.41 -31.87
N ASN A 62 1.37 2.90 -32.25
CA ASN A 62 0.50 3.69 -31.38
C ASN A 62 -0.96 3.39 -31.72
N THR A 63 -1.52 2.40 -31.05
CA THR A 63 -2.84 1.83 -31.30
C THR A 63 -3.88 2.23 -30.24
N THR A 64 -3.59 3.27 -29.45
CA THR A 64 -4.34 3.70 -28.24
C THR A 64 -4.21 2.72 -27.07
N GLU A 65 -4.74 3.09 -25.90
CA GLU A 65 -4.67 2.29 -24.67
C GLU A 65 -5.42 0.96 -24.77
N SER A 66 -6.36 0.82 -25.69
CA SER A 66 -7.10 -0.42 -25.96
C SER A 66 -6.53 -1.25 -27.11
N GLY A 67 -5.50 -0.76 -27.80
CA GLY A 67 -4.99 -1.39 -29.03
C GLY A 67 -4.16 -2.64 -28.80
N ILE A 68 -3.37 -2.68 -27.73
CA ILE A 68 -2.68 -3.90 -27.27
C ILE A 68 -3.65 -4.68 -26.38
N ALA A 69 -4.47 -5.51 -27.01
CA ALA A 69 -5.46 -6.34 -26.36
C ALA A 69 -5.47 -7.75 -26.95
N TYR A 70 -5.91 -8.71 -26.13
CA TYR A 70 -6.18 -10.07 -26.54
C TYR A 70 -7.67 -10.23 -26.86
N ASN A 71 -7.98 -10.94 -27.94
CA ASN A 71 -9.32 -11.28 -28.35
C ASN A 71 -9.38 -12.76 -28.71
N ASP A 72 -10.18 -13.52 -27.97
CA ASP A 72 -10.29 -14.96 -28.18
C ASP A 72 -11.03 -15.32 -29.49
N ALA A 73 -11.68 -14.37 -30.15
CA ALA A 73 -12.28 -14.61 -31.46
C ALA A 73 -11.28 -14.44 -32.64
N ASP A 74 -10.08 -13.90 -32.41
CA ASP A 74 -9.09 -13.72 -33.47
C ASP A 74 -8.47 -15.08 -33.85
N LEU A 75 -8.54 -15.43 -35.15
CA LEU A 75 -8.03 -16.67 -35.73
C LEU A 75 -7.31 -16.38 -37.06
N PRO A 76 -6.28 -17.16 -37.45
CA PRO A 76 -5.53 -16.89 -38.69
C PRO A 76 -6.41 -16.85 -39.95
N GLU A 77 -7.40 -17.74 -40.02
CA GLU A 77 -8.35 -17.85 -41.14
C GLU A 77 -9.31 -16.66 -41.27
N ASN A 78 -9.49 -15.88 -40.21
CA ASN A 78 -10.39 -14.73 -40.17
C ASN A 78 -9.65 -13.39 -40.39
N ALA A 79 -8.40 -13.45 -40.84
CA ALA A 79 -7.63 -12.24 -41.10
C ALA A 79 -8.27 -11.36 -42.19
N PRO A 80 -8.25 -10.02 -42.06
CA PRO A 80 -7.57 -9.23 -41.03
C PRO A 80 -8.28 -9.28 -39.66
N ASN A 81 -7.54 -9.71 -38.64
CA ASN A 81 -8.06 -9.84 -37.28
C ASN A 81 -8.37 -8.49 -36.64
N VAL A 82 -9.11 -8.49 -35.52
CA VAL A 82 -9.51 -7.24 -34.87
C VAL A 82 -8.32 -6.58 -34.17
N THR A 83 -7.57 -7.38 -33.39
CA THR A 83 -6.54 -6.83 -32.50
C THR A 83 -5.21 -6.56 -33.20
N PHE A 84 -4.42 -5.64 -32.65
CA PHE A 84 -3.08 -5.36 -33.16
C PHE A 84 -2.10 -6.54 -32.92
N PRO A 85 -2.04 -7.14 -31.71
CA PRO A 85 -1.11 -8.25 -31.46
C PRO A 85 -1.35 -9.45 -32.39
N SER A 86 -2.60 -9.79 -32.71
CA SER A 86 -2.90 -10.92 -33.61
C SER A 86 -2.40 -10.69 -35.05
N LYS A 87 -2.55 -9.48 -35.60
CA LYS A 87 -1.96 -9.12 -36.91
C LYS A 87 -0.43 -9.19 -36.88
N VAL A 88 0.19 -8.72 -35.79
CA VAL A 88 1.64 -8.81 -35.61
C VAL A 88 2.10 -10.27 -35.52
N THR A 89 1.35 -11.14 -34.84
CA THR A 89 1.65 -12.59 -34.81
C THR A 89 1.64 -13.19 -36.21
N LEU A 90 0.69 -12.83 -37.07
CA LEU A 90 0.64 -13.30 -38.46
C LEU A 90 1.81 -12.76 -39.31
N LEU A 91 2.18 -11.49 -39.11
CA LEU A 91 3.34 -10.88 -39.77
C LEU A 91 4.66 -11.58 -39.35
N LEU A 92 4.84 -11.80 -38.05
CA LEU A 92 5.98 -12.52 -37.48
C LEU A 92 6.04 -13.96 -37.98
N LYS A 93 4.90 -14.66 -38.06
CA LYS A 93 4.85 -16.03 -38.57
C LYS A 93 5.32 -16.10 -40.03
N LYS A 94 4.83 -15.20 -40.88
CA LYS A 94 5.30 -15.13 -42.28
C LYS A 94 6.79 -14.83 -42.37
N ARG A 95 7.31 -13.93 -41.52
CA ARG A 95 8.73 -13.59 -41.49
C ARG A 95 9.61 -14.75 -41.03
N PHE A 96 9.16 -15.50 -40.04
CA PHE A 96 9.78 -16.73 -39.57
C PHE A 96 9.84 -17.79 -40.67
N ASP A 97 8.75 -17.98 -41.42
CA ASP A 97 8.69 -18.95 -42.53
C ASP A 97 9.65 -18.61 -43.68
N LEU A 98 10.01 -17.33 -43.81
CA LEU A 98 11.03 -16.85 -44.75
C LEU A 98 12.47 -16.94 -44.20
N SER A 99 12.65 -17.43 -42.97
CA SER A 99 13.95 -17.54 -42.29
C SER A 99 14.70 -16.20 -42.17
N LEU A 100 13.95 -15.09 -42.05
CA LEU A 100 14.52 -13.76 -41.87
C LEU A 100 14.73 -13.44 -40.38
N ASP A 101 15.57 -12.45 -40.10
CA ASP A 101 15.80 -11.98 -38.73
C ASP A 101 14.55 -11.27 -38.15
N GLY A 102 14.43 -11.19 -36.83
CA GLY A 102 13.24 -10.64 -36.16
C GLY A 102 13.09 -9.12 -36.27
N PHE A 103 12.21 -8.56 -35.44
CA PHE A 103 11.97 -7.12 -35.34
C PHE A 103 12.34 -6.57 -33.95
N ILE A 104 12.56 -5.26 -33.90
CA ILE A 104 12.63 -4.46 -32.69
C ILE A 104 11.32 -3.67 -32.56
N PHE A 105 10.52 -3.99 -31.56
CA PHE A 105 9.25 -3.34 -31.26
C PHE A 105 9.44 -2.20 -30.27
N LEU A 106 8.91 -1.03 -30.64
CA LEU A 106 8.89 0.20 -29.86
C LEU A 106 7.43 0.69 -29.71
N PRO A 107 6.60 -0.01 -28.92
CA PRO A 107 5.22 0.39 -28.69
C PRO A 107 5.15 1.70 -27.90
N CYS A 108 4.31 2.64 -28.34
CA CYS A 108 4.10 3.95 -27.74
C CYS A 108 2.72 4.08 -27.07
N GLU A 109 1.98 2.99 -26.94
CA GLU A 109 0.70 2.93 -26.22
C GLU A 109 0.89 3.27 -24.73
N LEU A 110 -0.03 4.07 -24.18
CA LEU A 110 0.00 4.54 -22.79
C LEU A 110 -0.51 3.49 -21.77
N ILE A 111 0.04 2.28 -21.85
CA ILE A 111 -0.24 1.19 -20.91
C ILE A 111 1.01 0.80 -20.11
N ASP A 112 0.82 0.08 -19.01
CA ASP A 112 1.93 -0.46 -18.25
C ASP A 112 2.66 -1.55 -19.04
N LYS A 113 4.00 -1.53 -19.01
CA LYS A 113 4.89 -2.48 -19.70
C LYS A 113 4.39 -2.85 -21.11
N ASN A 114 4.19 -1.84 -21.95
CA ASN A 114 3.59 -1.99 -23.28
C ASN A 114 4.33 -3.01 -24.17
N GLY A 115 5.67 -3.01 -24.16
CA GLY A 115 6.50 -4.00 -24.86
C GLY A 115 6.27 -5.43 -24.35
N ALA A 116 6.36 -5.62 -23.03
CA ALA A 116 6.16 -6.94 -22.43
C ALA A 116 4.72 -7.46 -22.65
N THR A 117 3.72 -6.59 -22.58
CA THR A 117 2.31 -6.93 -22.81
C THR A 117 2.06 -7.34 -24.26
N LEU A 118 2.64 -6.61 -25.22
CA LEU A 118 2.58 -6.98 -26.63
C LEU A 118 3.22 -8.36 -26.87
N LYS A 119 4.42 -8.60 -26.32
CA LYS A 119 5.11 -9.89 -26.41
C LYS A 119 4.25 -11.02 -25.85
N LYS A 120 3.65 -10.83 -24.67
CA LYS A 120 2.78 -11.81 -24.02
C LYS A 120 1.63 -12.20 -24.95
N TYR A 121 0.85 -11.25 -25.46
CA TYR A 121 -0.29 -11.58 -26.32
C TYR A 121 0.12 -12.22 -27.65
N ILE A 122 1.28 -11.87 -28.20
CA ILE A 122 1.82 -12.55 -29.38
C ILE A 122 2.10 -14.03 -29.09
N LEU A 123 2.71 -14.34 -27.93
CA LEU A 123 2.97 -15.70 -27.47
C LEU A 123 1.66 -16.46 -27.21
N ASP A 124 0.69 -15.83 -26.52
CA ASP A 124 -0.63 -16.42 -26.27
C ASP A 124 -1.33 -16.82 -27.60
N TYR A 125 -1.25 -15.97 -28.63
CA TYR A 125 -1.76 -16.31 -29.97
C TYR A 125 -0.94 -17.41 -30.65
N ALA A 126 0.39 -17.41 -30.52
CA ALA A 126 1.25 -18.44 -31.11
C ALA A 126 0.95 -19.83 -30.54
N GLU A 127 0.73 -19.93 -29.22
CA GLU A 127 0.29 -21.15 -28.55
C GLU A 127 -1.10 -21.56 -29.01
N LYS A 128 -2.07 -20.64 -28.98
CA LYS A 128 -3.44 -20.92 -29.41
C LYS A 128 -3.55 -21.40 -30.85
N TRP A 129 -2.78 -20.80 -31.76
CA TRP A 129 -2.78 -21.16 -33.18
C TRP A 129 -1.82 -22.32 -33.50
N ASN A 130 -1.22 -22.91 -32.46
CA ASN A 130 -0.36 -24.10 -32.55
C ASN A 130 0.80 -23.95 -33.54
N TYR A 131 1.49 -22.80 -33.50
CA TYR A 131 2.63 -22.51 -34.38
C TYR A 131 3.94 -23.21 -33.97
N GLY A 132 3.95 -23.92 -32.84
CA GLY A 132 5.04 -24.78 -32.39
C GLY A 132 6.17 -24.05 -31.67
N ASP A 133 7.01 -24.84 -30.98
CA ASP A 133 8.06 -24.35 -30.10
C ASP A 133 9.17 -23.58 -30.84
N ASP A 134 9.47 -23.95 -32.09
CA ASP A 134 10.49 -23.28 -32.89
C ASP A 134 10.13 -21.80 -33.16
N PHE A 135 8.86 -21.52 -33.45
CA PHE A 135 8.39 -20.15 -33.65
C PHE A 135 8.39 -19.35 -32.33
N ILE A 136 7.98 -19.98 -31.24
CA ILE A 136 7.99 -19.38 -29.89
C ILE A 136 9.42 -19.04 -29.46
N ASN A 137 10.38 -19.96 -29.67
CA ASN A 137 11.79 -19.72 -29.39
C ASN A 137 12.35 -18.60 -30.27
N TRP A 138 12.00 -18.57 -31.56
CA TRP A 138 12.40 -17.48 -32.45
C TRP A 138 11.84 -16.11 -32.02
N ILE A 139 10.58 -16.04 -31.55
CA ILE A 139 10.02 -14.81 -30.95
C ILE A 139 10.88 -14.37 -29.76
N ASN A 140 11.29 -15.30 -28.90
CA ASN A 140 12.06 -14.99 -27.70
C ASN A 140 13.51 -14.56 -27.98
N GLU A 141 14.15 -15.15 -28.97
CA GLU A 141 15.59 -14.97 -29.23
C GLU A 141 15.91 -13.94 -30.30
N LYS A 142 15.06 -13.79 -31.32
CA LYS A 142 15.33 -12.94 -32.50
C LYS A 142 14.59 -11.62 -32.50
N ASN A 143 13.64 -11.43 -31.58
CA ASN A 143 12.84 -10.22 -31.51
C ASN A 143 13.08 -9.50 -30.18
N VAL A 144 13.06 -8.17 -30.23
CA VAL A 144 13.23 -7.31 -29.05
C VAL A 144 11.94 -6.55 -28.84
N PHE A 145 11.41 -6.59 -27.62
CA PHE A 145 10.20 -5.87 -27.23
C PHE A 145 10.56 -4.86 -26.15
N CYS A 146 10.83 -3.62 -26.55
CA CYS A 146 11.19 -2.57 -25.60
C CYS A 146 9.92 -2.04 -24.92
N ASN A 147 9.99 -1.80 -23.61
CA ASN A 147 8.97 -0.96 -22.98
C ASN A 147 9.31 0.50 -23.28
N THR A 148 8.31 1.33 -23.56
CA THR A 148 8.55 2.75 -23.79
C THR A 148 7.66 3.65 -22.95
N LEU A 149 8.16 4.85 -22.69
CA LEU A 149 7.43 5.97 -22.10
C LEU A 149 7.52 7.16 -23.05
N VAL A 150 6.39 7.57 -23.59
CA VAL A 150 6.27 8.78 -24.41
C VAL A 150 5.63 9.91 -23.61
N ASP A 151 6.11 11.14 -23.82
CA ASP A 151 5.49 12.34 -23.27
C ASP A 151 5.57 13.51 -24.24
N ARG A 152 4.42 13.80 -24.88
CA ARG A 152 4.19 14.99 -25.68
C ARG A 152 2.70 15.20 -25.84
N ILE A 153 2.21 16.39 -25.49
CA ILE A 153 0.83 16.78 -25.77
C ILE A 153 0.71 17.08 -27.28
N VAL A 154 -0.10 16.29 -27.97
CA VAL A 154 -0.42 16.43 -29.40
C VAL A 154 -1.91 16.72 -29.52
N THR A 155 -2.27 17.87 -30.09
CA THR A 155 -3.65 18.35 -30.15
C THR A 155 -4.32 18.14 -31.52
N GLY A 156 -3.59 17.61 -32.51
CA GLY A 156 -4.10 17.42 -33.87
C GLY A 156 -4.15 18.72 -34.67
N CYS A 157 -4.93 18.75 -35.75
CA CYS A 157 -5.20 19.99 -36.49
C CYS A 157 -6.02 20.94 -35.59
N PRO A 158 -5.60 22.21 -35.40
CA PRO A 158 -6.24 23.11 -34.46
C PRO A 158 -7.62 23.51 -34.98
N ARG A 159 -8.67 23.04 -34.30
CA ARG A 159 -10.06 23.32 -34.69
C ARG A 159 -10.39 24.79 -34.45
N GLY A 160 -10.84 25.47 -35.51
CA GLY A 160 -11.30 26.87 -35.44
C GLY A 160 -10.17 27.92 -35.55
N GLU A 161 -8.93 27.50 -35.78
CA GLU A 161 -7.80 28.40 -36.02
C GLU A 161 -7.44 28.41 -37.50
N LYS A 162 -7.33 29.59 -38.10
CA LYS A 162 -6.89 29.72 -39.50
C LYS A 162 -5.37 29.84 -39.51
N ILE A 163 -4.67 28.75 -39.85
CA ILE A 163 -3.22 28.76 -40.01
C ILE A 163 -2.90 29.11 -41.46
N ASP A 164 -2.18 30.20 -41.67
CA ASP A 164 -1.60 30.50 -42.98
C ASP A 164 -0.25 29.77 -43.12
N LEU A 165 -0.23 28.78 -44.02
CA LEU A 165 0.97 28.04 -44.43
C LEU A 165 1.52 28.53 -45.78
N GLY A 166 0.74 29.31 -46.54
CA GLY A 166 1.03 29.60 -47.95
C GLY A 166 0.76 28.44 -48.92
N TYR A 167 0.27 27.30 -48.43
CA TYR A 167 -0.17 26.14 -49.21
C TYR A 167 -1.30 25.39 -48.47
N GLU A 168 -2.00 24.52 -49.18
CA GLU A 168 -3.03 23.66 -48.60
C GLU A 168 -2.39 22.41 -47.99
N ASP A 169 -2.73 22.11 -46.74
CA ASP A 169 -2.35 20.88 -46.06
C ASP A 169 -3.52 20.38 -45.20
N ASN A 170 -4.04 19.21 -45.57
CA ASN A 170 -5.19 18.54 -44.97
C ASN A 170 -4.81 17.61 -43.81
N MET A 171 -3.51 17.53 -43.47
CA MET A 171 -2.92 16.66 -42.46
C MET A 171 -2.07 17.42 -41.43
N VAL A 172 -2.23 18.74 -41.32
CA VAL A 172 -1.54 19.56 -40.32
C VAL A 172 -1.75 19.01 -38.91
N ASN A 173 -0.65 18.86 -38.18
CA ASN A 173 -0.66 18.43 -36.78
C ASN A 173 -0.02 19.50 -35.88
N THR A 174 -0.53 19.63 -34.66
CA THR A 174 0.00 20.56 -33.65
C THR A 174 0.37 19.84 -32.37
N SER A 175 1.43 20.31 -31.72
CA SER A 175 1.87 19.80 -30.43
C SER A 175 2.56 20.87 -29.59
N GLU A 176 2.82 20.54 -28.32
CA GLU A 176 3.77 21.30 -27.51
C GLU A 176 5.21 21.14 -28.02
N ILE A 177 6.09 22.06 -27.63
CA ILE A 177 7.53 22.01 -27.96
C ILE A 177 8.22 20.86 -27.21
N PHE A 178 7.86 20.67 -25.94
CA PHE A 178 8.40 19.61 -25.11
C PHE A 178 8.11 18.23 -25.72
N HIS A 179 9.10 17.35 -25.66
CA HIS A 179 8.93 15.95 -25.98
C HIS A 179 9.90 15.12 -25.13
N LEU A 180 9.51 13.89 -24.85
CA LEU A 180 10.36 12.88 -24.22
C LEU A 180 9.98 11.51 -24.77
N TRP A 181 10.98 10.71 -25.11
CA TRP A 181 10.80 9.29 -25.42
C TRP A 181 11.84 8.46 -24.67
N VAL A 182 11.41 7.70 -23.68
CA VAL A 182 12.28 6.79 -22.94
C VAL A 182 12.02 5.37 -23.43
N ILE A 183 13.09 4.65 -23.76
CA ILE A 183 13.07 3.29 -24.30
C ILE A 183 13.86 2.40 -23.36
N GLU A 184 13.19 1.41 -22.76
CA GLU A 184 13.82 0.35 -21.97
C GLU A 184 14.06 -0.86 -22.85
N GLY A 185 15.33 -1.13 -23.12
CA GLY A 185 15.78 -2.20 -24.01
C GLY A 185 17.30 -2.21 -24.18
N PRO A 186 17.84 -3.17 -24.95
CA PRO A 186 19.28 -3.32 -25.15
C PRO A 186 19.90 -2.06 -25.77
N LYS A 187 21.04 -1.60 -25.26
CA LYS A 187 21.72 -0.40 -25.78
C LYS A 187 22.17 -0.57 -27.22
N GLU A 188 22.37 -1.80 -27.66
CA GLU A 188 22.77 -2.19 -29.01
C GLU A 188 21.82 -1.66 -30.09
N ILE A 189 20.54 -1.46 -29.78
CA ILE A 189 19.57 -0.93 -30.74
C ILE A 189 19.97 0.47 -31.26
N THR A 190 20.72 1.24 -30.47
CA THR A 190 21.23 2.57 -30.88
C THR A 190 22.27 2.49 -32.00
N LYS A 191 22.90 1.33 -32.21
CA LYS A 191 23.83 1.11 -33.33
C LYS A 191 23.09 0.97 -34.66
N GLU A 192 21.92 0.32 -34.64
CA GLU A 192 21.06 0.13 -35.82
C GLU A 192 20.18 1.37 -36.09
N PHE A 193 19.72 2.05 -35.04
CA PHE A 193 18.93 3.28 -35.15
C PHE A 193 19.45 4.34 -34.16
N PRO A 194 20.30 5.30 -34.61
CA PRO A 194 21.09 6.16 -33.72
C PRO A 194 20.29 7.33 -33.15
N PHE A 195 19.36 7.02 -32.24
CA PHE A 195 18.54 8.01 -31.53
C PHE A 195 19.38 9.07 -30.80
N ASP A 196 20.53 8.66 -30.26
CA ASP A 196 21.49 9.46 -29.52
C ASP A 196 22.12 10.59 -30.36
N LYS A 197 22.13 10.45 -31.68
CA LYS A 197 22.71 11.45 -32.60
C LYS A 197 21.73 12.51 -33.07
N THR A 198 20.46 12.42 -32.68
CA THR A 198 19.40 13.29 -33.20
C THR A 198 19.33 14.65 -32.51
N GLY A 199 19.93 14.79 -31.32
CA GLY A 199 19.74 15.97 -30.46
C GLY A 199 18.32 16.09 -29.89
N LEU A 200 17.47 15.08 -30.10
CA LEU A 200 16.13 14.98 -29.52
C LEU A 200 16.20 14.37 -28.11
N ASN A 201 15.16 14.60 -27.32
CA ASN A 201 15.07 14.07 -25.96
C ASN A 201 14.62 12.60 -25.96
N ILE A 202 15.51 11.73 -26.44
CA ILE A 202 15.33 10.28 -26.50
C ILE A 202 16.34 9.61 -25.57
N ILE A 203 15.85 8.81 -24.63
CA ILE A 203 16.67 8.17 -23.59
C ILE A 203 16.54 6.66 -23.72
N VAL A 204 17.65 5.96 -23.94
CA VAL A 204 17.71 4.50 -23.84
C VAL A 204 18.23 4.13 -22.45
N THR A 205 17.45 3.37 -21.70
CA THR A 205 17.70 3.08 -20.28
C THR A 205 17.56 1.58 -20.00
N ASP A 206 18.20 1.13 -18.92
CA ASP A 206 18.03 -0.23 -18.39
C ASP A 206 16.87 -0.30 -17.36
N ASN A 207 16.26 0.85 -17.03
CA ASN A 207 15.18 0.96 -16.05
C ASN A 207 14.22 2.11 -16.44
N LEU A 208 13.04 1.75 -16.98
CA LEU A 208 11.99 2.71 -17.37
C LEU A 208 11.29 3.33 -16.16
N GLU A 209 11.13 2.54 -15.08
CA GLU A 209 10.32 2.89 -13.91
C GLU A 209 10.78 4.18 -13.25
N ARG A 210 12.09 4.47 -13.27
CA ARG A 210 12.63 5.75 -12.78
C ARG A 210 11.96 6.97 -13.43
N TYR A 211 11.91 6.99 -14.75
CA TYR A 211 11.35 8.12 -15.51
C TYR A 211 9.83 8.17 -15.40
N ARG A 212 9.19 7.00 -15.36
CA ARG A 212 7.76 6.88 -15.17
C ARG A 212 7.33 7.42 -13.82
N THR A 213 7.94 7.00 -12.73
CA THR A 213 7.63 7.48 -11.37
C THR A 213 7.77 8.98 -11.28
N ARG A 214 8.86 9.55 -11.79
CA ARG A 214 9.05 11.01 -11.85
C ARG A 214 7.90 11.73 -12.57
N LYS A 215 7.53 11.28 -13.78
CA LYS A 215 6.39 11.84 -14.56
C LYS A 215 5.05 11.69 -13.83
N VAL A 216 4.76 10.49 -13.32
CA VAL A 216 3.49 10.15 -12.67
C VAL A 216 3.31 10.94 -11.38
N ARG A 217 4.39 11.16 -10.62
CA ARG A 217 4.34 11.82 -9.32
C ARG A 217 4.38 13.34 -9.47
N ILE A 218 5.26 13.88 -10.30
CA ILE A 218 5.39 15.33 -10.45
C ILE A 218 4.35 15.89 -11.42
N LEU A 219 4.38 15.54 -12.71
CA LEU A 219 3.45 16.09 -13.70
C LEU A 219 2.01 15.66 -13.44
N ASN A 220 1.78 14.35 -13.35
CA ASN A 220 0.42 13.85 -13.17
C ASN A 220 -0.09 14.09 -11.75
N GLY A 221 0.77 14.07 -10.73
CA GLY A 221 0.42 14.41 -9.36
C GLY A 221 0.05 15.88 -9.22
N ALA A 222 0.80 16.81 -9.81
CA ALA A 222 0.46 18.23 -9.82
C ALA A 222 -0.94 18.48 -10.42
N HIS A 223 -1.21 17.88 -11.59
CA HIS A 223 -2.54 17.90 -12.20
C HIS A 223 -3.60 17.39 -11.22
N THR A 224 -3.41 16.19 -10.66
CA THR A 224 -4.40 15.57 -9.78
C THR A 224 -4.62 16.37 -8.49
N SER A 225 -3.59 16.97 -7.93
CA SER A 225 -3.67 17.79 -6.71
C SER A 225 -4.38 19.12 -6.93
N MET A 226 -4.22 19.77 -8.10
CA MET A 226 -4.86 21.07 -8.37
C MET A 226 -6.36 20.97 -8.70
N ILE A 227 -6.82 19.85 -9.29
CA ILE A 227 -8.18 19.75 -9.84
C ILE A 227 -9.29 20.02 -8.80
N PRO A 228 -9.28 19.43 -7.59
CA PRO A 228 -10.35 19.68 -6.62
C PRO A 228 -10.49 21.16 -6.28
N TYR A 229 -9.38 21.86 -6.05
CA TYR A 229 -9.38 23.30 -5.81
C TYR A 229 -9.90 24.05 -7.05
N ALA A 230 -9.43 23.69 -8.25
CA ALA A 230 -9.75 24.40 -9.48
C ALA A 230 -11.26 24.37 -9.76
N LEU A 231 -11.87 23.19 -9.64
CA LEU A 231 -13.30 22.99 -9.85
C LEU A 231 -14.14 23.74 -8.80
N LEU A 232 -13.75 23.70 -7.53
CA LEU A 232 -14.44 24.45 -6.47
C LEU A 232 -14.31 25.96 -6.62
N SER A 233 -13.24 26.43 -7.27
CA SER A 233 -12.98 27.85 -7.53
C SER A 233 -13.51 28.34 -8.88
N GLY A 234 -14.14 27.47 -9.67
CA GLY A 234 -14.66 27.81 -11.00
C GLY A 234 -13.59 28.04 -12.08
N ILE A 235 -12.36 27.56 -11.88
CA ILE A 235 -11.27 27.69 -12.84
C ILE A 235 -11.32 26.52 -13.85
N GLU A 236 -11.46 26.84 -15.13
CA GLU A 236 -11.74 25.84 -16.18
C GLU A 236 -10.50 25.16 -16.77
N THR A 237 -9.35 25.82 -16.78
CA THR A 237 -8.15 25.35 -17.50
C THR A 237 -6.90 25.35 -16.63
N VAL A 238 -5.97 24.45 -16.92
CA VAL A 238 -4.66 24.37 -16.23
C VAL A 238 -3.88 25.69 -16.39
N GLY A 239 -3.94 26.32 -17.55
CA GLY A 239 -3.29 27.61 -17.78
C GLY A 239 -3.86 28.72 -16.88
N ASP A 240 -5.16 28.72 -16.64
CA ASP A 240 -5.79 29.68 -15.72
C ASP A 240 -5.47 29.36 -14.25
N CYS A 241 -5.32 28.08 -13.90
CA CYS A 241 -4.79 27.68 -12.59
C CYS A 241 -3.39 28.25 -12.35
N MET A 242 -2.55 28.36 -13.38
CA MET A 242 -1.20 28.93 -13.24
C MET A 242 -1.20 30.46 -13.15
N LYS A 243 -2.22 31.13 -13.70
CA LYS A 243 -2.39 32.59 -13.62
C LYS A 243 -2.96 33.05 -12.28
N ASP A 244 -3.76 32.21 -11.62
CA ASP A 244 -4.26 32.50 -10.27
C ASP A 244 -3.15 32.30 -9.24
N GLU A 245 -2.77 33.37 -8.54
CA GLU A 245 -1.63 33.38 -7.61
C GLU A 245 -1.79 32.36 -6.47
N LYS A 246 -3.00 32.25 -5.91
CA LYS A 246 -3.26 31.36 -4.75
C LYS A 246 -3.21 29.91 -5.18
N MET A 247 -3.83 29.58 -6.31
CA MET A 247 -3.80 28.25 -6.90
C MET A 247 -2.37 27.83 -7.28
N SER A 248 -1.67 28.71 -8.00
CA SER A 248 -0.30 28.46 -8.46
C SER A 248 0.63 28.22 -7.27
N ALA A 249 0.53 29.03 -6.21
CA ALA A 249 1.27 28.83 -4.97
C ALA A 249 0.92 27.49 -4.29
N PHE A 250 -0.37 27.13 -4.22
CA PHE A 250 -0.83 25.87 -3.64
C PHE A 250 -0.23 24.65 -4.36
N VAL A 251 -0.33 24.59 -5.68
CA VAL A 251 0.16 23.42 -6.43
C VAL A 251 1.69 23.36 -6.43
N LYS A 252 2.39 24.49 -6.48
CA LYS A 252 3.86 24.52 -6.33
C LYS A 252 4.26 23.98 -4.97
N LYS A 253 3.61 24.42 -3.89
CA LYS A 253 3.85 23.89 -2.55
C LYS A 253 3.66 22.37 -2.51
N CYS A 254 2.55 21.87 -3.07
CA CYS A 254 2.30 20.43 -3.16
C CYS A 254 3.43 19.69 -3.91
N VAL A 255 3.92 20.24 -5.03
CA VAL A 255 4.98 19.59 -5.80
C VAL A 255 6.34 19.63 -5.08
N TYR A 256 6.80 20.82 -4.67
CA TYR A 256 8.15 20.99 -4.12
C TYR A 256 8.29 20.53 -2.67
N ASP A 257 7.26 20.71 -1.85
CA ASP A 257 7.34 20.45 -0.40
C ASP A 257 6.78 19.07 -0.02
N GLU A 258 5.87 18.50 -0.80
CA GLU A 258 5.20 17.23 -0.46
C GLU A 258 5.56 16.09 -1.42
N ILE A 259 5.57 16.34 -2.74
CA ILE A 259 5.80 15.27 -3.73
C ILE A 259 7.29 14.99 -3.90
N ILE A 260 8.10 16.01 -4.22
CA ILE A 260 9.55 15.85 -4.47
C ILE A 260 10.28 15.16 -3.30
N PRO A 261 10.05 15.50 -2.01
CA PRO A 261 10.72 14.85 -0.89
C PRO A 261 10.39 13.36 -0.72
N THR A 262 9.34 12.88 -1.37
CA THR A 262 8.92 11.46 -1.30
C THR A 262 9.58 10.59 -2.38
N LEU A 263 10.30 11.21 -3.31
CA LEU A 263 10.93 10.53 -4.43
C LEU A 263 12.40 10.26 -4.14
N ASP A 264 12.83 9.02 -4.38
CA ASP A 264 14.21 8.57 -4.16
C ASP A 264 15.11 8.95 -5.36
N PHE A 265 15.26 10.25 -5.63
CA PHE A 265 16.11 10.80 -6.68
C PHE A 265 16.85 12.07 -6.21
N PRO A 266 17.96 12.47 -6.89
CA PRO A 266 18.61 13.74 -6.61
C PRO A 266 17.63 14.91 -6.71
N LYS A 267 17.60 15.74 -5.65
CA LYS A 267 16.64 16.85 -5.55
C LYS A 267 16.71 17.80 -6.75
N ASP A 268 17.92 18.14 -7.20
CA ASP A 268 18.13 19.07 -8.31
C ASP A 268 17.50 18.57 -9.63
N GLU A 269 17.59 17.26 -9.91
CA GLU A 269 16.96 16.64 -11.09
C GLU A 269 15.42 16.72 -11.04
N LEU A 270 14.85 16.55 -9.83
CA LEU A 270 13.41 16.61 -9.63
C LEU A 270 12.88 18.05 -9.69
N THR A 271 13.65 19.02 -9.19
CA THR A 271 13.29 20.43 -9.27
C THR A 271 13.35 20.94 -10.70
N ASP A 272 14.39 20.60 -11.46
CA ASP A 272 14.51 20.98 -12.87
C ASP A 272 13.31 20.43 -13.67
N TYR A 273 12.97 19.16 -13.45
CA TYR A 273 11.79 18.56 -14.10
C TYR A 273 10.48 19.23 -13.66
N ALA A 274 10.33 19.61 -12.39
CA ALA A 274 9.14 20.32 -11.92
C ALA A 274 9.02 21.71 -12.54
N ASP A 275 10.13 22.44 -12.69
CA ASP A 275 10.18 23.74 -13.35
C ASP A 275 9.71 23.61 -14.82
N ASP A 276 10.22 22.62 -15.54
CA ASP A 276 9.77 22.28 -16.90
C ASP A 276 8.26 21.99 -16.95
N VAL A 277 7.73 21.24 -15.97
CA VAL A 277 6.28 20.94 -15.87
C VAL A 277 5.47 22.22 -15.70
N PHE A 278 5.90 23.14 -14.84
CA PHE A 278 5.18 24.39 -14.61
C PHE A 278 5.23 25.33 -15.83
N GLU A 279 6.34 25.37 -16.57
CA GLU A 279 6.39 26.07 -17.87
C GLU A 279 5.38 25.48 -18.86
N ARG A 280 5.27 24.15 -18.91
CA ARG A 280 4.29 23.45 -19.78
C ARG A 280 2.85 23.79 -19.39
N PHE A 281 2.55 23.88 -18.10
CA PHE A 281 1.22 24.27 -17.63
C PHE A 281 0.84 25.71 -17.99
N GLN A 282 1.82 26.57 -18.23
CA GLN A 282 1.61 27.96 -18.66
C GLN A 282 1.46 28.12 -20.17
N ASN A 283 1.55 27.06 -20.96
CA ASN A 283 1.50 27.13 -22.42
C ASN A 283 0.18 27.78 -22.92
N PRO A 284 0.24 28.98 -23.54
CA PRO A 284 -0.97 29.73 -23.92
C PRO A 284 -1.70 29.14 -25.13
N TYR A 285 -1.05 28.24 -25.87
CA TYR A 285 -1.59 27.61 -27.07
C TYR A 285 -2.35 26.31 -26.78
N ILE A 286 -2.34 25.83 -25.54
CA ILE A 286 -2.98 24.58 -25.12
C ILE A 286 -4.08 24.88 -24.10
N ARG A 287 -5.33 24.62 -24.49
CA ARG A 287 -6.48 24.71 -23.59
C ARG A 287 -6.72 23.37 -22.89
N HIS A 288 -5.92 23.09 -21.87
CA HIS A 288 -6.05 21.84 -21.09
C HIS A 288 -7.17 21.98 -20.03
N MET A 289 -8.31 21.33 -20.28
CA MET A 289 -9.50 21.45 -19.43
C MET A 289 -9.36 20.68 -18.11
N CYS A 290 -9.65 21.34 -16.98
CA CYS A 290 -9.66 20.75 -15.65
C CYS A 290 -10.65 19.58 -15.56
N SER A 291 -11.82 19.69 -16.21
CA SER A 291 -12.86 18.66 -16.25
C SER A 291 -12.37 17.35 -16.89
N SER A 292 -11.57 17.43 -17.96
CA SER A 292 -10.97 16.25 -18.60
C SER A 292 -9.99 15.54 -17.68
N ILE A 293 -9.24 16.29 -16.88
CA ILE A 293 -8.29 15.73 -15.92
C ILE A 293 -9.02 15.10 -14.72
N ALA A 294 -10.18 15.64 -14.33
CA ALA A 294 -10.97 15.18 -13.19
C ALA A 294 -11.55 13.76 -13.35
N LEU A 295 -11.71 13.27 -14.57
CA LEU A 295 -12.24 11.92 -14.82
C LEU A 295 -11.40 10.85 -14.09
N ASN A 296 -12.03 9.92 -13.39
CA ASN A 296 -11.35 8.87 -12.59
C ASN A 296 -10.41 9.43 -11.50
N SER A 297 -10.76 10.58 -10.89
CA SER A 297 -9.93 11.31 -9.91
C SER A 297 -9.44 10.46 -8.74
N VAL A 298 -10.28 9.59 -8.17
CA VAL A 298 -9.92 8.73 -7.03
C VAL A 298 -8.81 7.74 -7.41
N SER A 299 -8.95 7.05 -8.54
CA SER A 299 -7.93 6.13 -9.05
C SER A 299 -6.63 6.87 -9.39
N LYS A 300 -6.75 8.06 -9.99
CA LYS A 300 -5.60 8.94 -10.29
C LYS A 300 -4.89 9.38 -9.01
N PHE A 301 -5.63 9.76 -7.96
CA PHE A 301 -5.07 10.23 -6.69
C PHE A 301 -4.24 9.13 -6.00
N LYS A 302 -4.77 7.90 -5.95
CA LYS A 302 -4.06 6.74 -5.39
C LYS A 302 -2.72 6.49 -6.06
N VAL A 303 -2.66 6.57 -7.39
CA VAL A 303 -1.43 6.26 -8.15
C VAL A 303 -0.45 7.44 -8.20
N ARG A 304 -0.96 8.67 -8.22
CA ARG A 304 -0.14 9.87 -8.51
C ARG A 304 0.28 10.64 -7.27
N VAL A 305 -0.50 10.56 -6.19
CA VAL A 305 -0.35 11.43 -5.01
C VAL A 305 -0.07 10.61 -3.75
N CYS A 306 -0.78 9.50 -3.50
CA CYS A 306 -0.54 8.66 -2.32
C CYS A 306 0.85 8.02 -2.35
N THR A 307 1.61 8.15 -1.27
CA THR A 307 3.01 7.71 -1.17
C THR A 307 3.13 6.21 -0.88
N ASP A 308 4.06 5.52 -1.55
CA ASP A 308 4.32 4.09 -1.39
C ASP A 308 5.34 3.80 -0.27
N LYS A 309 5.13 4.34 0.93
CA LYS A 309 5.98 3.92 2.06
C LYS A 309 5.76 2.44 2.33
N THR A 310 6.85 1.71 2.47
CA THR A 310 6.85 0.28 2.74
C THR A 310 7.57 -0.04 4.05
N PHE A 311 7.32 -1.23 4.59
CA PHE A 311 8.13 -1.88 5.62
C PHE A 311 8.46 -3.30 5.18
N MET A 312 9.52 -3.89 5.74
CA MET A 312 9.92 -5.25 5.38
C MET A 312 9.09 -6.29 6.15
N GLY A 313 8.05 -6.86 5.54
CA GLY A 313 7.11 -7.80 6.17
C GLY A 313 7.18 -9.22 5.62
N TYR A 314 6.59 -10.19 6.33
CA TYR A 314 6.40 -11.58 5.87
C TYR A 314 5.00 -11.74 5.29
N VAL A 315 4.88 -11.86 3.97
CA VAL A 315 3.59 -12.09 3.31
C VAL A 315 3.20 -13.57 3.46
N ARG A 316 2.03 -13.81 4.02
CA ARG A 316 1.46 -15.15 4.24
C ARG A 316 0.69 -15.61 3.01
N GLN A 317 0.49 -16.93 2.88
CA GLN A 317 -0.23 -17.52 1.74
C GLN A 317 -1.67 -16.99 1.60
N ASN A 318 -2.31 -16.62 2.71
CA ASN A 318 -3.65 -16.03 2.73
C ASN A 318 -3.66 -14.51 2.42
N GLY A 319 -2.51 -13.90 2.13
CA GLY A 319 -2.38 -12.47 1.83
C GLY A 319 -2.27 -11.54 3.04
N ASP A 320 -2.33 -12.07 4.26
CA ASP A 320 -2.00 -11.33 5.49
C ASP A 320 -0.49 -11.11 5.60
N VAL A 321 -0.08 -10.18 6.46
CA VAL A 321 1.33 -9.79 6.60
C VAL A 321 1.75 -9.84 8.06
N GLY A 322 2.80 -10.59 8.38
CA GLY A 322 3.44 -10.56 9.69
C GLY A 322 4.63 -9.61 9.72
N ILE A 323 4.85 -8.92 10.84
CA ILE A 323 6.10 -8.18 11.11
C ILE A 323 7.13 -9.00 11.90
N ARG A 324 6.73 -10.20 12.35
CA ARG A 324 7.56 -11.25 12.95
C ARG A 324 7.23 -12.59 12.30
N ASN A 325 8.07 -13.58 12.56
CA ASN A 325 7.94 -14.94 12.05
C ASN A 325 8.14 -15.97 13.16
N ASP A 326 7.50 -15.71 14.30
CA ASP A 326 7.69 -16.48 15.51
C ASP A 326 6.94 -17.82 15.44
N ILE A 327 7.37 -18.80 16.22
CA ILE A 327 6.57 -20.00 16.52
C ILE A 327 5.90 -19.81 17.87
N TRP A 328 4.59 -19.98 17.92
CA TRP A 328 3.79 -19.79 19.13
C TRP A 328 3.22 -21.12 19.65
N ILE A 329 3.17 -21.28 20.97
CA ILE A 329 2.45 -22.36 21.66
C ILE A 329 1.24 -21.71 22.33
N VAL A 330 0.05 -22.09 21.87
CA VAL A 330 -1.23 -21.58 22.36
C VAL A 330 -1.94 -22.69 23.13
N ASN A 331 -2.10 -22.50 24.42
CA ASN A 331 -2.70 -23.49 25.30
C ASN A 331 -4.24 -23.45 25.18
N THR A 332 -4.91 -24.59 25.15
CA THR A 332 -6.38 -24.63 25.27
C THR A 332 -6.82 -24.49 26.72
N VAL A 333 -5.95 -24.87 27.67
CA VAL A 333 -6.20 -24.89 29.12
C VAL A 333 -4.95 -24.57 29.94
N GLY A 334 -5.13 -23.94 31.11
CA GLY A 334 -4.03 -23.60 32.01
C GLY A 334 -3.25 -24.79 32.59
N CYS A 335 -3.84 -26.00 32.60
CA CYS A 335 -3.18 -27.22 33.12
C CYS A 335 -1.91 -27.59 32.33
N VAL A 336 -1.79 -27.19 31.07
CA VAL A 336 -0.60 -27.48 30.23
C VAL A 336 0.44 -26.37 30.23
N ASN A 337 0.27 -25.30 31.03
CA ASN A 337 1.22 -24.17 31.06
C ASN A 337 2.67 -24.60 31.31
N LYS A 338 2.90 -25.57 32.19
CA LYS A 338 4.26 -26.08 32.48
C LYS A 338 4.84 -26.95 31.37
N ILE A 339 4.00 -27.67 30.63
CA ILE A 339 4.41 -28.43 29.44
C ILE A 339 4.79 -27.45 28.33
N ALA A 340 3.95 -26.43 28.09
CA ALA A 340 4.24 -25.36 27.13
C ALA A 340 5.56 -24.64 27.44
N LYS A 341 5.81 -24.34 28.72
CA LYS A 341 7.08 -23.76 29.17
C LYS A 341 8.27 -24.67 28.85
N ARG A 342 8.18 -25.97 29.18
CA ARG A 342 9.23 -26.95 28.88
C ARG A 342 9.51 -27.03 27.37
N LEU A 343 8.47 -27.07 26.54
CA LEU A 343 8.60 -27.05 25.07
C LEU A 343 9.24 -25.76 24.57
N SER A 344 8.87 -24.61 25.14
CA SER A 344 9.49 -23.32 24.83
C SER A 344 10.99 -23.34 25.15
N GLU A 345 11.41 -23.87 26.31
CA GLU A 345 12.83 -23.94 26.69
C GLU A 345 13.63 -24.87 25.77
N LEU A 346 13.04 -25.99 25.33
CA LEU A 346 13.67 -26.94 24.43
C LEU A 346 13.77 -26.44 22.97
N THR A 347 12.82 -25.61 22.53
CA THR A 347 12.67 -25.25 21.12
C THR A 347 12.90 -23.77 20.82
N GLY A 348 12.82 -22.87 21.80
CA GLY A 348 12.79 -21.43 21.56
C GLY A 348 11.48 -20.90 20.96
N ALA A 349 10.42 -21.72 20.89
CA ALA A 349 9.07 -21.23 20.61
C ALA A 349 8.58 -20.33 21.76
N LYS A 350 7.74 -19.33 21.45
CA LYS A 350 7.09 -18.48 22.45
C LYS A 350 5.85 -19.19 22.96
N TYR A 351 5.57 -19.07 24.25
CA TYR A 351 4.38 -19.65 24.86
C TYR A 351 3.67 -18.62 25.72
N PHE A 352 2.36 -18.77 25.90
CA PHE A 352 1.54 -17.79 26.60
C PHE A 352 0.69 -18.47 27.68
N GLU A 353 1.05 -18.27 28.94
CA GLU A 353 0.33 -18.85 30.07
C GLU A 353 -1.01 -18.13 30.31
N HIS A 354 -2.06 -18.89 30.59
CA HIS A 354 -3.32 -18.38 31.12
C HIS A 354 -3.96 -19.40 32.08
N PRO A 355 -4.86 -18.99 33.00
CA PRO A 355 -5.46 -19.91 33.96
C PRO A 355 -6.73 -20.62 33.44
N PHE A 356 -7.26 -20.18 32.30
CA PHE A 356 -8.59 -20.59 31.80
C PHE A 356 -8.57 -21.82 30.87
N GLY A 357 -9.74 -22.25 30.37
CA GLY A 357 -9.91 -23.37 29.43
C GLY A 357 -10.74 -24.54 29.97
N CYS A 358 -11.05 -24.55 31.26
CA CYS A 358 -11.91 -25.53 31.91
C CYS A 358 -12.75 -24.85 32.99
N SER A 359 -13.91 -25.43 33.34
CA SER A 359 -14.77 -24.98 34.44
C SER A 359 -15.27 -23.54 34.32
N GLN A 360 -15.31 -22.98 33.12
CA GLN A 360 -15.82 -21.62 32.85
C GLN A 360 -17.29 -21.67 32.48
N LEU A 361 -18.13 -20.96 33.22
CA LEU A 361 -19.57 -20.91 32.97
C LEU A 361 -19.97 -19.69 32.12
N GLY A 362 -21.15 -19.77 31.50
CA GLY A 362 -21.71 -18.68 30.70
C GLY A 362 -20.87 -18.35 29.46
N GLY A 363 -20.68 -17.05 29.18
CA GLY A 363 -19.94 -16.59 28.00
C GLY A 363 -18.41 -16.69 28.12
N ASP A 364 -17.85 -16.90 29.31
CA ASP A 364 -16.41 -16.82 29.56
C ASP A 364 -15.59 -17.85 28.79
N GLN A 365 -16.11 -19.07 28.65
CA GLN A 365 -15.45 -20.11 27.85
C GLN A 365 -15.37 -19.67 26.38
N LYS A 366 -16.44 -19.06 25.85
CA LYS A 366 -16.45 -18.55 24.48
C LYS A 366 -15.48 -17.39 24.30
N THR A 367 -15.41 -16.45 25.25
CA THR A 367 -14.41 -15.37 25.25
C THR A 367 -12.99 -15.92 25.21
N THR A 368 -12.70 -16.94 26.02
CA THR A 368 -11.41 -17.64 26.01
C THR A 368 -11.11 -18.25 24.64
N GLN A 369 -12.06 -18.99 24.07
CA GLN A 369 -11.92 -19.57 22.73
C GLN A 369 -11.67 -18.51 21.64
N LEU A 370 -12.36 -17.36 21.71
CA LEU A 370 -12.20 -16.29 20.73
C LEU A 370 -10.82 -15.61 20.82
N ILE A 371 -10.31 -15.38 22.03
CA ILE A 371 -8.95 -14.84 22.22
C ILE A 371 -7.90 -15.83 21.71
N LEU A 372 -8.00 -17.11 22.09
CA LEU A 372 -7.08 -18.14 21.63
C LEU A 372 -7.13 -18.30 20.10
N LYS A 373 -8.32 -18.23 19.49
CA LYS A 373 -8.48 -18.19 18.03
C LYS A 373 -7.73 -17.01 17.40
N GLY A 374 -7.85 -15.82 17.98
CA GLY A 374 -7.12 -14.63 17.53
C GLY A 374 -5.60 -14.83 17.56
N LEU A 375 -5.07 -15.44 18.63
CA LEU A 375 -3.65 -15.76 18.76
C LEU A 375 -3.20 -16.80 17.72
N VAL A 376 -3.97 -17.88 17.51
CA VAL A 376 -3.65 -18.91 16.50
C VAL A 376 -3.63 -18.32 15.08
N ASN A 377 -4.56 -17.43 14.77
CA ASN A 377 -4.66 -16.81 13.45
C ASN A 377 -3.70 -15.61 13.26
N HIS A 378 -2.94 -15.22 14.28
CA HIS A 378 -2.16 -13.99 14.25
C HIS A 378 -1.00 -14.03 13.24
N PRO A 379 -0.83 -13.04 12.35
CA PRO A 379 0.13 -13.13 11.25
C PRO A 379 1.60 -13.04 11.67
N ASN A 380 1.90 -12.52 12.88
CA ASN A 380 3.25 -12.58 13.47
C ASN A 380 3.68 -14.01 13.85
N ALA A 381 2.73 -14.94 14.00
CA ALA A 381 3.03 -16.36 14.18
C ALA A 381 3.22 -17.00 12.80
N GLY A 382 4.46 -17.32 12.45
CA GLY A 382 4.81 -18.10 11.25
C GLY A 382 4.34 -19.55 11.36
N GLY A 383 4.22 -20.07 12.59
CA GLY A 383 3.61 -21.36 12.90
C GLY A 383 3.07 -21.39 14.34
N VAL A 384 2.09 -22.25 14.61
CA VAL A 384 1.41 -22.35 15.90
C VAL A 384 1.22 -23.81 16.30
N LEU A 385 1.64 -24.17 17.52
CA LEU A 385 1.25 -25.40 18.19
C LEU A 385 0.08 -25.09 19.14
N VAL A 386 -1.08 -25.68 18.88
CA VAL A 386 -2.21 -25.68 19.82
C VAL A 386 -2.04 -26.85 20.77
N LEU A 387 -1.81 -26.55 22.06
CA LEU A 387 -1.51 -27.53 23.10
C LEU A 387 -2.72 -27.72 24.03
N GLY A 388 -3.26 -28.94 24.07
CA GLY A 388 -4.33 -29.33 24.99
C GLY A 388 -3.90 -30.39 25.99
N LEU A 389 -4.68 -30.56 27.06
CA LEU A 389 -4.44 -31.63 28.01
C LEU A 389 -5.12 -32.92 27.52
N GLY A 390 -6.42 -32.83 27.24
CA GLY A 390 -7.26 -33.93 26.74
C GLY A 390 -8.62 -34.01 27.43
N CYS A 391 -8.73 -33.55 28.69
CA CYS A 391 -9.94 -33.67 29.50
C CYS A 391 -10.67 -32.34 29.80
N GLU A 392 -10.15 -31.22 29.33
CA GLU A 392 -10.74 -29.89 29.56
C GLU A 392 -12.05 -29.67 28.77
N ASN A 393 -12.89 -28.73 29.24
CA ASN A 393 -14.09 -28.34 28.49
C ASN A 393 -13.75 -27.70 27.13
N ASN A 394 -12.62 -27.00 27.02
CA ASN A 394 -12.13 -26.41 25.78
C ASN A 394 -11.14 -27.34 25.04
N ASN A 395 -11.40 -28.65 25.01
CA ASN A 395 -10.48 -29.59 24.37
C ASN A 395 -10.31 -29.27 22.87
N ILE A 396 -9.28 -29.84 22.24
CA ILE A 396 -8.91 -29.54 20.85
C ILE A 396 -10.09 -29.73 19.87
N ALA A 397 -10.92 -30.75 20.07
CA ALA A 397 -12.08 -30.98 19.21
C ALA A 397 -13.11 -29.85 19.29
N GLU A 398 -13.42 -29.37 20.50
CA GLU A 398 -14.31 -28.21 20.69
C GLU A 398 -13.68 -26.91 20.20
N PHE A 399 -12.38 -26.72 20.44
CA PHE A 399 -11.67 -25.52 20.00
C PHE A 399 -11.61 -25.42 18.46
N LYS A 400 -11.39 -26.54 17.75
CA LYS A 400 -11.39 -26.59 16.28
C LYS A 400 -12.70 -26.07 15.68
N LYS A 401 -13.85 -26.32 16.31
CA LYS A 401 -15.15 -25.79 15.87
C LYS A 401 -15.19 -24.26 15.90
N VAL A 402 -14.49 -23.64 16.86
CA VAL A 402 -14.40 -22.17 16.96
C VAL A 402 -13.33 -21.62 16.04
N LEU A 403 -12.18 -22.29 15.95
CA LEU A 403 -11.07 -21.91 15.08
C LEU A 403 -11.53 -21.79 13.62
N GLY A 404 -12.28 -22.79 13.14
CA GLY A 404 -12.71 -22.88 11.74
C GLY A 404 -11.62 -23.49 10.86
N GLU A 405 -11.55 -23.05 9.60
CA GLU A 405 -10.51 -23.49 8.66
C GLU A 405 -9.12 -22.98 9.09
N TYR A 406 -8.11 -23.82 8.89
CA TYR A 406 -6.71 -23.52 9.21
C TYR A 406 -5.77 -24.20 8.22
N ASP A 407 -4.56 -23.66 8.04
CA ASP A 407 -3.50 -24.28 7.26
C ASP A 407 -2.76 -25.32 8.12
N GLU A 408 -2.81 -26.59 7.72
CA GLU A 408 -2.19 -27.72 8.43
C GLU A 408 -0.67 -27.68 8.47
N ASN A 409 -0.02 -26.91 7.58
CA ASN A 409 1.42 -26.68 7.64
C ASN A 409 1.78 -25.61 8.68
N ARG A 410 0.86 -24.69 8.95
CA ARG A 410 1.03 -23.58 9.87
C ARG A 410 0.52 -23.86 11.28
N VAL A 411 -0.48 -24.72 11.43
CA VAL A 411 -1.11 -25.02 12.73
C VAL A 411 -1.05 -26.52 13.00
N LYS A 412 -0.36 -26.90 14.08
CA LYS A 412 -0.31 -28.28 14.60
C LYS A 412 -1.06 -28.36 15.93
N PHE A 413 -1.49 -29.56 16.28
CA PHE A 413 -2.27 -29.85 17.48
C PHE A 413 -1.61 -30.97 18.27
N LEU A 414 -1.52 -30.81 19.59
CA LEU A 414 -1.01 -31.83 20.50
C LEU A 414 -1.88 -31.89 21.75
N ASN A 415 -2.47 -33.05 22.03
CA ASN A 415 -3.06 -33.37 23.33
C ASN A 415 -2.02 -34.11 24.16
N ALA A 416 -1.68 -33.59 25.34
CA ALA A 416 -0.63 -34.18 26.17
C ALA A 416 -0.99 -35.62 26.62
N GLN A 417 -2.26 -35.90 26.95
CA GLN A 417 -2.68 -37.22 27.43
C GLN A 417 -2.70 -38.32 26.36
N ASP A 418 -2.54 -37.97 25.08
CA ASP A 418 -2.55 -38.94 23.98
C ASP A 418 -1.16 -39.59 23.74
N PHE A 419 -0.11 -39.16 24.47
CA PHE A 419 1.28 -39.58 24.28
C PHE A 419 1.95 -39.97 25.59
N ASP A 420 2.85 -40.96 25.54
CA ASP A 420 3.67 -41.37 26.70
C ASP A 420 4.76 -40.33 27.03
N ASP A 421 5.34 -39.68 25.99
CA ASP A 421 6.21 -38.52 26.12
C ASP A 421 5.71 -37.40 25.20
N GLU A 422 4.91 -36.52 25.78
CA GLU A 422 4.35 -35.36 25.09
C GLU A 422 5.42 -34.32 24.71
N ALA A 423 6.57 -34.31 25.39
CA ALA A 423 7.63 -33.35 25.11
C ALA A 423 8.33 -33.69 23.79
N ASP A 424 8.63 -34.97 23.56
CA ASP A 424 9.28 -35.44 22.32
C ASP A 424 8.40 -35.16 21.08
N GLU A 425 7.10 -35.48 21.15
CA GLU A 425 6.18 -35.19 20.04
C GLU A 425 6.00 -33.68 19.85
N GLY A 426 5.91 -32.90 20.94
CA GLY A 426 5.83 -31.45 20.86
C GLY A 426 7.07 -30.81 20.20
N VAL A 427 8.27 -31.29 20.51
CA VAL A 427 9.53 -30.83 19.88
C VAL A 427 9.51 -31.13 18.38
N LYS A 428 9.07 -32.34 17.99
CA LYS A 428 8.95 -32.74 16.59
C LYS A 428 7.99 -31.83 15.81
N LEU A 429 6.77 -31.62 16.33
CA LEU A 429 5.77 -30.76 15.69
C LEU A 429 6.24 -29.30 15.58
N ILE A 430 6.90 -28.76 16.61
CA ILE A 430 7.50 -27.42 16.54
C ILE A 430 8.61 -27.36 15.50
N GLY A 431 9.39 -28.44 15.32
CA GLY A 431 10.39 -28.55 14.27
C GLY A 431 9.79 -28.46 12.86
N GLU A 432 8.64 -29.08 12.62
CA GLU A 432 7.89 -28.96 11.35
C GLU A 432 7.39 -27.53 11.13
N LEU A 433 6.81 -26.92 12.16
CA LEU A 433 6.34 -25.54 12.11
C LEU A 433 7.47 -24.55 11.80
N LYS A 434 8.66 -24.75 12.37
CA LYS A 434 9.85 -23.94 12.06
C LYS A 434 10.27 -24.06 10.60
N LYS A 435 10.33 -25.29 10.07
CA LYS A 435 10.67 -25.51 8.65
C LYS A 435 9.69 -24.79 7.72
N TYR A 436 8.40 -24.83 8.03
CA TYR A 436 7.39 -24.08 7.30
C TYR A 436 7.59 -22.56 7.45
N ALA A 437 7.79 -22.05 8.67
CA ALA A 437 8.03 -20.62 8.89
C ALA A 437 9.28 -20.12 8.15
N ASP A 438 10.35 -20.92 8.06
CA ASP A 438 11.61 -20.55 7.42
C ASP A 438 11.52 -20.32 5.89
N THR A 439 10.44 -20.80 5.26
CA THR A 439 10.18 -20.54 3.83
C THR A 439 9.78 -19.10 3.55
N PHE A 440 9.27 -18.37 4.56
CA PHE A 440 8.90 -16.97 4.41
C PHE A 440 10.11 -16.07 4.59
N LYS A 441 10.34 -15.17 3.63
CA LYS A 441 11.35 -14.10 3.71
C LYS A 441 10.67 -12.76 3.84
N ARG A 442 11.37 -11.79 4.42
CA ARG A 442 10.88 -10.41 4.44
C ARG A 442 10.93 -9.83 3.03
N GLU A 443 9.87 -9.13 2.66
CA GLU A 443 9.76 -8.40 1.41
C GLU A 443 9.14 -7.01 1.66
N PRO A 444 9.36 -6.02 0.77
CA PRO A 444 8.75 -4.72 0.93
C PRO A 444 7.23 -4.82 0.80
N VAL A 445 6.52 -4.41 1.85
CA VAL A 445 5.06 -4.39 1.93
C VAL A 445 4.59 -2.95 2.17
N PRO A 446 3.53 -2.46 1.50
CA PRO A 446 3.02 -1.12 1.75
C PRO A 446 2.53 -0.94 3.20
N VAL A 447 2.72 0.26 3.75
CA VAL A 447 2.24 0.66 5.09
C VAL A 447 0.72 0.50 5.23
N SER A 448 -0.03 0.47 4.13
CA SER A 448 -1.46 0.16 4.12
C SER A 448 -1.83 -1.21 4.69
N LYS A 449 -0.86 -2.13 4.82
CA LYS A 449 -1.03 -3.43 5.48
C LYS A 449 -0.72 -3.39 6.98
N LEU A 450 -0.16 -2.31 7.50
CA LEU A 450 0.23 -2.20 8.91
C LEU A 450 -0.99 -1.97 9.81
N LYS A 451 -1.10 -2.76 10.88
CA LYS A 451 -2.16 -2.68 11.89
C LYS A 451 -1.54 -2.40 13.25
N ILE A 452 -1.93 -1.30 13.91
CA ILE A 452 -1.32 -0.84 15.17
C ILE A 452 -2.37 -0.75 16.28
N GLY A 453 -2.10 -1.36 17.43
CA GLY A 453 -2.93 -1.20 18.63
C GLY A 453 -2.47 -0.01 19.48
N LEU A 454 -3.42 0.67 20.13
CA LEU A 454 -3.17 1.88 20.92
C LEU A 454 -3.62 1.65 22.37
N LYS A 455 -2.69 1.83 23.31
CA LYS A 455 -2.92 1.59 24.75
C LYS A 455 -2.14 2.62 25.59
N CYS A 456 -2.69 3.09 26.71
CA CYS A 456 -1.89 3.71 27.76
C CYS A 456 -1.67 2.73 28.93
N GLY A 457 -0.61 2.90 29.71
CA GLY A 457 -0.42 2.17 30.96
C GLY A 457 -0.62 3.06 32.17
N GLY A 458 0.41 3.12 33.02
CA GLY A 458 0.46 4.09 34.11
C GLY A 458 0.53 5.54 33.61
N SER A 459 -0.62 6.14 33.29
CA SER A 459 -0.78 7.53 32.88
C SER A 459 -0.43 8.51 34.02
N ASP A 460 0.06 9.67 33.63
CA ASP A 460 0.43 10.83 34.45
C ASP A 460 -0.15 12.12 33.84
N GLY A 461 0.02 13.27 34.50
CA GLY A 461 -0.45 14.56 34.01
C GLY A 461 0.17 15.01 32.68
N TYR A 462 1.29 14.40 32.26
CA TYR A 462 1.93 14.68 30.98
C TYR A 462 1.34 13.87 29.83
N SER A 463 0.60 12.78 30.12
CA SER A 463 0.15 11.83 29.11
C SER A 463 -0.70 12.48 28.02
N GLY A 464 -1.66 13.33 28.42
CA GLY A 464 -2.58 14.02 27.52
C GLY A 464 -2.01 15.24 26.78
N ILE A 465 -0.74 15.60 27.03
CA ILE A 465 -0.06 16.75 26.40
C ILE A 465 1.28 16.38 25.73
N SER A 466 1.67 15.10 25.76
CA SER A 466 2.89 14.59 25.15
C SER A 466 2.64 13.30 24.35
N ALA A 467 2.80 12.13 24.97
CA ALA A 467 2.78 10.84 24.30
C ALA A 467 1.44 10.51 23.62
N ASN A 468 0.30 10.83 24.24
CA ASN A 468 -1.00 10.52 23.64
C ASN A 468 -1.28 11.34 22.36
N PRO A 469 -1.11 12.68 22.35
CA PRO A 469 -1.23 13.45 21.11
C PRO A 469 -0.18 13.06 20.06
N LEU A 470 1.06 12.71 20.45
CA LEU A 470 2.06 12.19 19.51
C LEU A 470 1.59 10.87 18.85
N VAL A 471 1.09 9.94 19.65
CA VAL A 471 0.48 8.69 19.16
C VAL A 471 -0.73 8.98 18.26
N GLY A 472 -1.53 10.00 18.59
CA GLY A 472 -2.62 10.47 17.73
C GLY A 472 -2.15 10.95 16.36
N SER A 473 -1.13 11.81 16.33
CA SER A 473 -0.53 12.31 15.10
C SER A 473 0.08 11.18 14.26
N LEU A 474 0.75 10.22 14.91
CA LEU A 474 1.25 9.01 14.26
C LEU A 474 0.11 8.13 13.71
N SER A 475 -0.99 7.96 14.46
CA SER A 475 -2.18 7.22 14.02
C SER A 475 -2.75 7.82 12.74
N ASP A 476 -2.93 9.14 12.69
CA ASP A 476 -3.39 9.84 11.50
C ASP A 476 -2.42 9.65 10.32
N LYS A 477 -1.11 9.69 10.58
CA LYS A 477 -0.09 9.44 9.56
C LYS A 477 -0.17 8.01 9.01
N VAL A 478 -0.27 6.98 9.86
CA VAL A 478 -0.40 5.59 9.40
C VAL A 478 -1.70 5.40 8.60
N ILE A 479 -2.81 6.01 9.04
CA ILE A 479 -4.09 5.96 8.35
C ILE A 479 -4.03 6.69 6.99
N SER A 480 -3.27 7.77 6.86
CA SER A 480 -3.10 8.48 5.59
C SER A 480 -2.34 7.65 4.54
N TYR A 481 -1.46 6.74 4.98
CA TYR A 481 -0.87 5.67 4.16
C TYR A 481 -1.80 4.48 3.93
N GLY A 482 -3.05 4.56 4.42
CA GLY A 482 -4.05 3.52 4.31
C GLY A 482 -3.91 2.37 5.30
N GLY A 483 -3.13 2.51 6.37
CA GLY A 483 -3.00 1.50 7.44
C GLY A 483 -4.18 1.49 8.40
N ALA A 484 -4.10 0.69 9.46
CA ALA A 484 -5.13 0.58 10.49
C ALA A 484 -4.59 0.88 11.89
N CYS A 485 -5.36 1.61 12.69
CA CYS A 485 -5.11 1.80 14.11
C CYS A 485 -6.31 1.34 14.94
N VAL A 486 -6.06 0.81 16.13
CA VAL A 486 -7.11 0.27 17.01
C VAL A 486 -6.98 0.87 18.40
N LEU A 487 -7.98 1.65 18.79
CA LEU A 487 -8.07 2.22 20.14
C LEU A 487 -8.97 1.34 21.02
N THR A 488 -8.47 0.94 22.19
CA THR A 488 -9.25 0.20 23.20
C THR A 488 -9.42 1.03 24.47
N GLU A 489 -9.62 0.39 25.64
CA GLU A 489 -9.76 1.05 26.95
C GLU A 489 -11.08 1.80 27.10
N VAL A 490 -12.20 1.13 26.86
CA VAL A 490 -13.55 1.72 26.89
C VAL A 490 -13.84 2.52 28.18
N PRO A 491 -13.47 2.05 29.39
CA PRO A 491 -13.66 2.84 30.62
C PRO A 491 -12.86 4.14 30.66
N GLU A 492 -11.79 4.25 29.88
CA GLU A 492 -10.98 5.47 29.75
C GLU A 492 -11.49 6.39 28.64
N MET A 493 -12.63 6.08 28.01
CA MET A 493 -13.31 6.99 27.08
C MET A 493 -14.45 7.75 27.77
N PHE A 494 -14.89 7.32 28.95
CA PHE A 494 -16.03 7.89 29.66
C PHE A 494 -15.82 9.36 30.00
N GLY A 495 -16.75 10.22 29.58
CA GLY A 495 -16.68 11.68 29.66
C GLY A 495 -16.14 12.35 28.40
N ALA A 496 -15.47 11.62 27.50
CA ALA A 496 -14.90 12.14 26.26
C ALA A 496 -15.41 11.41 25.00
N GLU A 497 -16.30 10.43 25.15
CA GLU A 497 -16.76 9.54 24.07
C GLU A 497 -17.43 10.28 22.91
N THR A 498 -18.06 11.43 23.19
CA THR A 498 -18.73 12.23 22.17
C THR A 498 -17.75 12.77 21.12
N LEU A 499 -16.46 12.93 21.45
CA LEU A 499 -15.42 13.31 20.50
C LEU A 499 -15.15 12.20 19.47
N LEU A 500 -15.24 10.93 19.88
CA LEU A 500 -15.14 9.78 18.98
C LEU A 500 -16.44 9.60 18.18
N MET A 501 -17.60 9.76 18.82
CA MET A 501 -18.91 9.64 18.15
C MET A 501 -19.09 10.66 17.01
N LYS A 502 -18.58 11.89 17.17
CA LYS A 502 -18.60 12.93 16.11
C LYS A 502 -17.82 12.54 14.85
N ARG A 503 -16.91 11.55 14.96
CA ARG A 503 -16.06 11.05 13.87
C ARG A 503 -16.65 9.82 13.17
N CYS A 504 -17.87 9.40 13.54
CA CYS A 504 -18.55 8.29 12.87
C CYS A 504 -19.20 8.79 11.56
N PRO A 505 -18.79 8.30 10.38
CA PRO A 505 -19.30 8.79 9.10
C PRO A 505 -20.72 8.29 8.80
N THR A 506 -21.19 7.25 9.51
CA THR A 506 -22.51 6.65 9.32
C THR A 506 -23.25 6.51 10.64
N LYS A 507 -24.58 6.53 10.57
CA LYS A 507 -25.46 6.27 11.72
C LYS A 507 -25.20 4.88 12.34
N GLU A 508 -24.91 3.87 11.51
CA GLU A 508 -24.62 2.52 12.00
C GLU A 508 -23.37 2.49 12.90
N LEU A 509 -22.28 3.13 12.46
CA LEU A 509 -21.05 3.20 13.25
C LEU A 509 -21.21 4.05 14.51
N PHE A 510 -22.01 5.12 14.43
CA PHE A 510 -22.39 5.91 15.58
C PHE A 510 -23.15 5.05 16.61
N ASP A 511 -24.19 4.32 16.17
CA ASP A 511 -25.00 3.47 17.04
C ASP A 511 -24.15 2.34 17.67
N LYS A 512 -23.25 1.72 16.90
CA LYS A 512 -22.28 0.74 17.42
C LYS A 512 -21.35 1.34 18.48
N THR A 513 -20.86 2.56 18.26
CA THR A 513 -20.00 3.28 19.22
C THR A 513 -20.77 3.61 20.51
N VAL A 514 -22.04 4.01 20.40
CA VAL A 514 -22.92 4.22 21.55
C VAL A 514 -23.12 2.93 22.33
N LEU A 515 -23.39 1.81 21.65
CA LEU A 515 -23.53 0.51 22.28
C LEU A 515 -22.24 0.05 22.98
N LEU A 516 -21.07 0.24 22.36
CA LEU A 516 -19.77 -0.05 22.95
C LEU A 516 -19.62 0.61 24.33
N ILE A 517 -19.86 1.92 24.40
CA ILE A 517 -19.72 2.71 25.63
C ILE A 517 -20.76 2.28 26.66
N ASN A 518 -22.03 2.19 26.27
CA ASN A 518 -23.12 1.90 27.20
C ASN A 518 -23.08 0.46 27.73
N ASN A 519 -22.72 -0.53 26.91
CA ASN A 519 -22.56 -1.91 27.36
C ASN A 519 -21.46 -2.02 28.44
N PHE A 520 -20.38 -1.26 28.31
CA PHE A 520 -19.33 -1.23 29.34
C PHE A 520 -19.79 -0.52 30.61
N LYS A 521 -20.53 0.59 30.49
CA LYS A 521 -21.17 1.25 31.65
C LYS A 521 -22.13 0.31 32.37
N ASP A 522 -22.90 -0.48 31.63
CA ASP A 522 -23.83 -1.45 32.20
C ASP A 522 -23.10 -2.64 32.82
N TYR A 523 -21.94 -3.06 32.29
CA TYR A 523 -21.05 -4.01 32.98
C TYR A 523 -20.64 -3.51 34.38
N PHE A 524 -20.26 -2.22 34.53
CA PHE A 524 -19.97 -1.64 35.85
C PHE A 524 -21.20 -1.70 36.78
N LYS A 525 -22.37 -1.29 36.28
CA LYS A 525 -23.62 -1.29 37.06
C LYS A 525 -24.02 -2.70 37.53
N ARG A 526 -23.91 -3.71 36.67
CA ARG A 526 -24.22 -5.12 37.01
C ARG A 526 -23.35 -5.65 38.15
N HIS A 527 -22.16 -5.11 38.33
CA HIS A 527 -21.23 -5.44 39.42
C HIS A 527 -21.31 -4.47 40.61
N ASN A 528 -22.35 -3.63 40.67
CA ASN A 528 -22.53 -2.60 41.69
C ASN A 528 -21.33 -1.65 41.81
N GLN A 529 -20.64 -1.38 40.70
CA GLN A 529 -19.53 -0.45 40.62
C GLN A 529 -19.97 0.91 40.05
N VAL A 530 -19.26 1.96 40.46
CA VAL A 530 -19.48 3.32 39.97
C VAL A 530 -18.72 3.57 38.66
N ILE A 531 -19.35 4.26 37.72
CA ILE A 531 -18.78 4.55 36.39
C ILE A 531 -17.70 5.64 36.45
N TYR A 532 -17.80 6.56 37.42
CA TYR A 532 -17.02 7.80 37.47
C TYR A 532 -15.82 7.79 38.45
N GLU A 533 -15.41 6.62 38.97
CA GLU A 533 -14.18 6.50 39.80
C GLU A 533 -13.02 5.85 39.04
N ASN A 534 -12.50 6.55 38.03
CA ASN A 534 -11.26 6.15 37.36
C ASN A 534 -10.45 7.41 37.00
N PRO A 535 -9.59 7.86 37.92
CA PRO A 535 -8.20 7.46 37.78
C PRO A 535 -7.75 6.49 38.90
N SER A 536 -6.88 5.53 38.57
CA SER A 536 -6.26 4.64 39.57
C SER A 536 -5.43 5.43 40.60
N PRO A 537 -5.11 4.87 41.79
CA PRO A 537 -4.23 5.53 42.76
C PRO A 537 -2.89 5.97 42.15
N GLY A 538 -2.36 5.17 41.21
CA GLY A 538 -1.16 5.51 40.47
C GLY A 538 -1.34 6.72 39.53
N ASN A 539 -2.49 6.85 38.88
CA ASN A 539 -2.77 7.99 38.00
C ASN A 539 -2.93 9.29 38.81
N LYS A 540 -3.65 9.23 39.95
CA LYS A 540 -3.82 10.37 40.86
C LYS A 540 -2.48 10.88 41.39
N ALA A 541 -1.60 9.97 41.84
CA ALA A 541 -0.24 10.32 42.25
C ALA A 541 0.64 10.82 41.10
N GLY A 542 0.29 10.50 39.84
CA GLY A 542 0.94 11.00 38.64
C GLY A 542 0.42 12.37 38.17
N GLY A 543 -0.56 12.97 38.86
CA GLY A 543 -1.07 14.31 38.56
C GLY A 543 -2.39 14.35 37.79
N ILE A 544 -3.03 13.22 37.50
CA ILE A 544 -4.36 13.19 36.88
C ILE A 544 -5.43 13.38 37.96
N THR A 545 -6.24 14.42 37.83
CA THR A 545 -7.18 14.85 38.87
C THR A 545 -8.59 14.28 38.68
N THR A 546 -9.09 14.21 37.44
CA THR A 546 -10.44 13.73 37.13
C THR A 546 -10.45 12.64 36.05
N LEU A 547 -11.56 11.92 35.93
CA LEU A 547 -11.77 10.96 34.84
C LEU A 547 -11.83 11.68 33.50
N GLU A 548 -12.46 12.85 33.42
CA GLU A 548 -12.58 13.64 32.20
C GLU A 548 -11.22 14.04 31.65
N GLU A 549 -10.28 14.46 32.53
CA GLU A 549 -8.90 14.76 32.14
C GLU A 549 -8.21 13.53 31.54
N LYS A 550 -8.36 12.38 32.20
CA LYS A 550 -7.83 11.09 31.71
C LYS A 550 -8.43 10.71 30.36
N SER A 551 -9.74 10.86 30.21
CA SER A 551 -10.48 10.47 29.02
C SER A 551 -10.18 11.39 27.84
N LEU A 552 -10.06 12.69 28.06
CA LEU A 552 -9.59 13.64 27.05
C LEU A 552 -8.18 13.30 26.57
N GLY A 553 -7.30 12.87 27.46
CA GLY A 553 -5.99 12.35 27.09
C GLY A 553 -6.06 11.02 26.34
N CYS A 554 -6.96 10.11 26.73
CA CYS A 554 -7.07 8.78 26.12
C CYS A 554 -7.53 8.84 24.66
N VAL A 555 -8.59 9.61 24.37
CA VAL A 555 -9.17 9.69 23.01
C VAL A 555 -8.22 10.34 21.99
N GLN A 556 -7.27 11.16 22.45
CA GLN A 556 -6.25 11.77 21.58
C GLN A 556 -5.36 10.73 20.89
N LYS A 557 -5.16 9.54 21.49
CA LYS A 557 -4.38 8.46 20.86
C LYS A 557 -4.94 8.05 19.49
N GLY A 558 -6.26 8.19 19.31
CA GLY A 558 -6.91 7.90 18.03
C GLY A 558 -6.70 8.97 16.96
N GLY A 559 -6.02 10.08 17.25
CA GLY A 559 -5.83 11.17 16.28
C GLY A 559 -7.16 11.84 15.90
N MET A 560 -7.28 12.25 14.64
CA MET A 560 -8.43 12.96 14.07
C MET A 560 -9.21 12.15 13.01
N GLY A 561 -8.66 11.03 12.51
CA GLY A 561 -9.29 10.23 11.45
C GLY A 561 -10.71 9.72 11.75
N GLU A 562 -11.50 9.40 10.73
CA GLU A 562 -12.86 8.87 10.94
C GLU A 562 -12.85 7.47 11.58
N ILE A 563 -13.92 7.14 12.32
CA ILE A 563 -14.14 5.79 12.83
C ILE A 563 -14.50 4.87 11.66
N ALA A 564 -13.66 3.87 11.40
CA ALA A 564 -13.83 2.89 10.34
C ALA A 564 -14.62 1.64 10.82
N ASP A 565 -14.44 1.24 12.08
CA ASP A 565 -15.18 0.12 12.67
C ASP A 565 -15.26 0.16 14.20
N VAL A 566 -16.17 -0.65 14.75
CA VAL A 566 -16.30 -0.92 16.18
C VAL A 566 -16.32 -2.43 16.39
N LEU A 567 -15.31 -2.93 17.08
CA LEU A 567 -15.03 -4.35 17.29
C LEU A 567 -15.38 -4.73 18.73
N ASP A 568 -15.97 -5.92 18.89
CA ASP A 568 -16.19 -6.53 20.20
C ASP A 568 -15.05 -7.51 20.56
N TYR A 569 -15.08 -8.09 21.76
CA TYR A 569 -14.14 -9.13 22.19
C TYR A 569 -14.10 -10.30 21.20
N GLY A 570 -12.91 -10.61 20.68
CA GLY A 570 -12.73 -11.63 19.64
C GLY A 570 -12.97 -11.13 18.21
N GLY A 571 -13.31 -9.86 18.02
CA GLY A 571 -13.34 -9.21 16.72
C GLY A 571 -11.93 -9.00 16.16
N VAL A 572 -11.79 -9.05 14.84
CA VAL A 572 -10.52 -8.90 14.12
C VAL A 572 -10.57 -7.67 13.22
N VAL A 573 -9.46 -6.96 13.12
CA VAL A 573 -9.32 -5.78 12.25
C VAL A 573 -9.30 -6.21 10.78
N THR A 574 -10.38 -5.89 10.07
CA THR A 574 -10.55 -6.17 8.64
C THR A 574 -10.60 -4.91 7.77
N LYS A 575 -10.86 -3.75 8.38
CA LYS A 575 -10.90 -2.44 7.69
C LYS A 575 -9.70 -1.58 8.08
N ASN A 576 -9.23 -0.81 7.11
CA ASN A 576 -8.22 0.23 7.33
C ASN A 576 -8.87 1.50 7.90
N GLY A 577 -8.09 2.35 8.57
CA GLY A 577 -8.58 3.48 9.36
C GLY A 577 -8.56 3.23 10.87
N LEU A 578 -9.25 4.08 11.64
CA LEU A 578 -9.33 3.93 13.10
C LEU A 578 -10.49 3.03 13.50
N SER A 579 -10.22 1.96 14.24
CA SER A 579 -11.25 1.12 14.85
C SER A 579 -11.28 1.28 16.38
N LEU A 580 -12.47 1.16 16.98
CA LEU A 580 -12.63 1.07 18.43
C LEU A 580 -12.78 -0.39 18.84
N LEU A 581 -12.06 -0.85 19.85
CA LEU A 581 -12.10 -2.23 20.34
C LEU A 581 -12.63 -2.28 21.77
N ASN A 582 -13.70 -3.06 21.97
CA ASN A 582 -14.26 -3.32 23.28
C ASN A 582 -13.22 -3.95 24.21
N GLY A 583 -12.97 -3.36 25.37
CA GLY A 583 -11.91 -3.79 26.28
C GLY A 583 -11.78 -2.93 27.53
N PRO A 584 -11.40 -3.50 28.69
CA PRO A 584 -11.11 -2.73 29.89
C PRO A 584 -9.78 -1.97 29.75
N GLY A 585 -9.55 -1.01 30.63
CA GLY A 585 -8.27 -0.31 30.75
C GLY A 585 -7.15 -1.13 31.41
N ASN A 586 -7.38 -2.38 31.81
CA ASN A 586 -6.31 -3.21 32.39
C ASN A 586 -5.24 -3.54 31.35
N ASP A 587 -3.97 -3.31 31.70
CA ASP A 587 -2.84 -3.40 30.76
C ASP A 587 -2.77 -4.75 30.04
N ILE A 588 -2.67 -5.85 30.78
CA ILE A 588 -2.44 -7.18 30.19
C ILE A 588 -3.66 -7.64 29.40
N VAL A 589 -4.87 -7.39 29.93
CA VAL A 589 -6.12 -7.75 29.24
C VAL A 589 -6.28 -6.97 27.93
N ALA A 590 -5.96 -5.68 27.92
CA ALA A 590 -6.06 -4.85 26.74
C ALA A 590 -5.06 -5.24 25.66
N VAL A 591 -3.78 -5.46 26.02
CA VAL A 591 -2.77 -5.87 25.02
C VAL A 591 -3.03 -7.27 24.47
N THR A 592 -3.60 -8.16 25.29
CA THR A 592 -4.05 -9.49 24.83
C THR A 592 -5.17 -9.36 23.81
N ASN A 593 -6.18 -8.53 24.09
CA ASN A 593 -7.31 -8.33 23.19
C ASN A 593 -6.90 -7.63 21.89
N LEU A 594 -6.05 -6.60 21.96
CA LEU A 594 -5.46 -5.95 20.79
C LEU A 594 -4.68 -6.95 19.93
N THR A 595 -3.86 -7.79 20.56
CA THR A 595 -3.13 -8.86 19.87
C THR A 595 -4.11 -9.82 19.19
N ALA A 596 -5.12 -10.30 19.90
CA ALA A 596 -6.12 -11.22 19.34
C ALA A 596 -6.94 -10.58 18.20
N ALA A 597 -7.08 -9.25 18.19
CA ALA A 597 -7.69 -8.50 17.09
C ALA A 597 -6.80 -8.40 15.83
N GLY A 598 -5.56 -8.92 15.89
CA GLY A 598 -4.66 -9.02 14.74
C GLY A 598 -3.75 -7.82 14.52
N VAL A 599 -3.53 -6.96 15.53
CA VAL A 599 -2.59 -5.85 15.39
C VAL A 599 -1.14 -6.34 15.38
N HIS A 600 -0.33 -5.83 14.46
CA HIS A 600 1.05 -6.26 14.29
C HIS A 600 1.96 -5.81 15.43
N MET A 601 1.65 -4.67 16.04
CA MET A 601 2.37 -4.08 17.17
C MET A 601 1.42 -3.21 18.01
N ILE A 602 1.85 -2.86 19.22
CA ILE A 602 1.09 -2.01 20.14
C ILE A 602 1.94 -0.82 20.57
N LEU A 603 1.38 0.39 20.47
CA LEU A 603 1.95 1.60 21.05
C LEU A 603 1.41 1.76 22.46
N PHE A 604 2.32 1.77 23.42
CA PHE A 604 2.02 1.73 24.84
C PHE A 604 2.58 3.00 25.50
N THR A 605 1.73 4.00 25.73
CA THR A 605 2.16 5.24 26.38
C THR A 605 2.23 5.07 27.89
N THR A 606 3.24 5.64 28.55
CA THR A 606 3.37 5.52 30.00
C THR A 606 4.15 6.68 30.63
N GLY A 607 3.68 7.16 31.79
CA GLY A 607 4.36 8.15 32.62
C GLY A 607 5.01 7.58 33.88
N ARG A 608 4.70 6.31 34.21
CA ARG A 608 5.23 5.63 35.40
C ARG A 608 6.16 4.46 35.09
N GLY A 609 6.13 3.95 33.85
CA GLY A 609 6.89 2.79 33.41
C GLY A 609 6.28 1.47 33.83
N THR A 610 6.36 0.47 32.95
CA THR A 610 5.92 -0.90 33.19
C THR A 610 6.77 -1.86 32.35
N PRO A 611 7.11 -3.06 32.86
CA PRO A 611 7.78 -4.08 32.06
C PRO A 611 6.81 -4.84 31.14
N VAL A 612 5.50 -4.69 31.31
CA VAL A 612 4.46 -5.45 30.57
C VAL A 612 4.73 -5.43 29.07
N GLY A 613 4.61 -6.61 28.45
CA GLY A 613 4.67 -6.78 27.01
C GLY A 613 3.56 -7.68 26.49
N ALA A 614 3.29 -7.57 25.20
CA ALA A 614 2.36 -8.44 24.50
C ALA A 614 3.12 -9.55 23.76
N PRO A 615 2.41 -10.56 23.22
CA PRO A 615 2.97 -11.48 22.22
C PRO A 615 3.57 -10.78 20.99
N VAL A 616 3.11 -9.56 20.70
CA VAL A 616 3.59 -8.71 19.60
C VAL A 616 4.51 -7.59 20.12
N PRO A 617 5.34 -6.98 19.25
CA PRO A 617 6.17 -5.83 19.61
C PRO A 617 5.34 -4.75 20.31
N THR A 618 5.77 -4.35 21.50
CA THR A 618 5.05 -3.37 22.33
C THR A 618 5.98 -2.19 22.56
N VAL A 619 5.78 -1.12 21.79
CA VAL A 619 6.61 0.09 21.81
C VAL A 619 6.23 0.95 23.01
N LYS A 620 7.14 1.12 23.97
CA LYS A 620 6.91 1.93 25.17
C LYS A 620 7.29 3.38 24.89
N THR A 621 6.30 4.26 24.91
CA THR A 621 6.48 5.69 24.69
C THR A 621 6.39 6.43 26.03
N ALA A 622 7.51 6.98 26.49
CA ALA A 622 7.55 7.75 27.73
C ALA A 622 6.89 9.12 27.57
N THR A 623 6.12 9.54 28.57
CA THR A 623 5.47 10.86 28.60
C THR A 623 6.39 11.96 29.15
N ASN A 624 7.43 11.59 29.89
CA ASN A 624 8.32 12.54 30.55
C ASN A 624 9.79 12.08 30.51
N LYS A 625 10.70 13.07 30.43
CA LYS A 625 12.14 12.86 30.30
C LYS A 625 12.74 12.02 31.41
N SER A 626 12.28 12.26 32.65
CA SER A 626 12.78 11.54 33.83
C SER A 626 12.52 10.03 33.75
N LEU A 627 11.36 9.62 33.22
CA LEU A 627 11.07 8.21 32.97
C LEU A 627 11.94 7.66 31.85
N ALA A 628 12.02 8.35 30.71
CA ALA A 628 12.84 7.95 29.57
C ALA A 628 14.30 7.69 29.99
N GLU A 629 14.87 8.56 30.83
CA GLU A 629 16.24 8.46 31.30
C GLU A 629 16.45 7.36 32.37
N ARG A 630 15.54 7.23 33.34
CA ARG A 630 15.68 6.25 34.44
C ARG A 630 15.32 4.82 34.04
N LYS A 631 14.49 4.65 33.01
CA LYS A 631 13.96 3.36 32.55
C LYS A 631 14.29 3.07 31.09
N LYS A 632 15.50 3.42 30.63
CA LYS A 632 16.01 3.16 29.26
C LYS A 632 15.91 1.69 28.80
N ASN A 633 15.87 0.75 29.75
CA ASN A 633 15.71 -0.68 29.42
C ASN A 633 14.25 -1.09 29.19
N TRP A 634 13.29 -0.21 29.48
CA TRP A 634 11.85 -0.42 29.24
C TRP A 634 11.31 0.50 28.16
N ILE A 635 11.83 1.72 28.06
CA ILE A 635 11.35 2.76 27.13
C ILE A 635 12.01 2.60 25.76
N ASP A 636 11.18 2.62 24.73
CA ASP A 636 11.59 2.57 23.32
C ASP A 636 11.69 3.97 22.71
N PHE A 637 10.76 4.87 23.05
CA PHE A 637 10.66 6.22 22.49
C PHE A 637 10.32 7.28 23.56
N ASP A 638 10.85 8.50 23.43
CA ASP A 638 10.64 9.60 24.37
C ASP A 638 9.78 10.72 23.73
N ALA A 639 8.54 10.91 24.23
CA ALA A 639 7.65 11.98 23.77
C ALA A 639 7.80 13.29 24.57
N SER A 640 8.66 13.31 25.59
CA SER A 640 8.86 14.48 26.43
C SER A 640 9.41 15.74 25.73
N PRO A 641 10.10 15.68 24.57
CA PRO A 641 10.46 16.89 23.84
C PRO A 641 9.29 17.83 23.52
N LEU A 642 8.06 17.30 23.37
CA LEU A 642 6.86 18.12 23.15
C LEU A 642 6.55 19.05 24.33
N ILE A 643 6.85 18.63 25.56
CA ILE A 643 6.70 19.47 26.76
C ILE A 643 7.67 20.66 26.70
N GLY A 644 8.83 20.46 26.07
CA GLY A 644 9.84 21.49 25.85
C GLY A 644 9.57 22.40 24.64
N GLY A 645 8.45 22.23 23.93
CA GLY A 645 8.09 23.01 22.76
C GLY A 645 8.65 22.51 21.43
N ALA A 646 9.08 21.24 21.35
CA ALA A 646 9.43 20.62 20.08
C ALA A 646 8.23 20.63 19.11
N ASP A 647 8.53 20.74 17.81
CA ASP A 647 7.50 20.68 16.77
C ASP A 647 6.88 19.27 16.69
N MET A 648 5.54 19.22 16.68
CA MET A 648 4.79 17.96 16.66
C MET A 648 5.07 17.16 15.38
N GLN A 649 5.10 17.84 14.23
CA GLN A 649 5.24 17.15 12.94
C GLN A 649 6.61 16.47 12.83
N SER A 650 7.66 17.19 13.20
CA SER A 650 9.03 16.68 13.20
C SER A 650 9.18 15.45 14.09
N LEU A 651 8.60 15.48 15.31
CA LEU A 651 8.66 14.33 16.22
C LEU A 651 7.78 13.17 15.76
N THR A 652 6.63 13.45 15.13
CA THR A 652 5.79 12.43 14.47
C THR A 652 6.56 11.74 13.34
N ASP A 653 7.35 12.48 12.57
CA ASP A 653 8.16 11.91 11.50
C ASP A 653 9.25 10.97 12.03
N GLU A 654 9.99 11.40 13.06
CA GLU A 654 10.96 10.56 13.77
C GLU A 654 10.31 9.31 14.36
N PHE A 655 9.14 9.47 15.00
CA PHE A 655 8.44 8.35 15.60
C PHE A 655 7.91 7.38 14.53
N PHE A 656 7.42 7.90 13.40
CA PHE A 656 6.98 7.08 12.27
C PHE A 656 8.12 6.24 11.71
N ASP A 657 9.32 6.82 11.52
CA ASP A 657 10.48 6.08 11.04
C ASP A 657 10.87 4.96 12.02
N PHE A 658 10.84 5.23 13.33
CA PHE A 658 11.03 4.20 14.36
C PHE A 658 10.01 3.05 14.25
N ILE A 659 8.74 3.37 13.95
CA ILE A 659 7.69 2.37 13.74
C ILE A 659 7.93 1.54 12.47
N ILE A 660 8.37 2.16 11.38
CA ILE A 660 8.73 1.44 10.15
C ILE A 660 9.94 0.53 10.38
N GLU A 661 10.96 0.98 11.12
CA GLU A 661 12.09 0.13 11.53
C GLU A 661 11.62 -1.06 12.37
N THR A 662 10.72 -0.83 13.32
CA THR A 662 10.15 -1.86 14.20
C THR A 662 9.35 -2.89 13.40
N ALA A 663 8.50 -2.44 12.48
CA ALA A 663 7.77 -3.29 11.54
C ALA A 663 8.74 -4.11 10.66
N SER A 664 9.84 -3.49 10.24
CA SER A 664 10.89 -4.10 9.42
C SER A 664 11.82 -5.06 10.17
N GLY A 665 11.70 -5.15 11.50
CA GLY A 665 12.37 -6.17 12.30
C GLY A 665 13.21 -5.66 13.48
N LYS A 666 13.32 -4.34 13.69
CA LYS A 666 13.93 -3.79 14.90
C LYS A 666 13.15 -4.28 16.13
N GLN A 667 13.87 -4.81 17.11
CA GLN A 667 13.27 -5.35 18.33
C GLN A 667 12.96 -4.21 19.31
N THR A 668 11.78 -4.30 19.92
CA THR A 668 11.34 -3.44 21.03
C THR A 668 11.91 -3.93 22.36
N LYS A 669 11.89 -3.08 23.40
CA LYS A 669 12.43 -3.43 24.71
C LYS A 669 11.73 -4.62 25.36
N ASN A 670 10.42 -4.85 25.17
CA ASN A 670 9.84 -6.09 25.72
C ASN A 670 10.33 -7.34 25.01
N GLU A 671 10.56 -7.27 23.70
CA GLU A 671 11.07 -8.43 22.96
C GLU A 671 12.48 -8.79 23.45
N ILE A 672 13.34 -7.78 23.65
CA ILE A 672 14.69 -7.96 24.18
C ILE A 672 14.66 -8.55 25.59
N ASN A 673 13.72 -8.10 26.43
CA ASN A 673 13.60 -8.55 27.81
C ASN A 673 12.78 -9.84 27.99
N GLY A 674 12.19 -10.38 26.93
CA GLY A 674 11.33 -11.58 26.99
C GLY A 674 9.99 -11.37 27.72
N CYS A 675 9.47 -10.14 27.76
CA CYS A 675 8.17 -9.84 28.39
C CYS A 675 7.04 -10.00 27.36
N SER A 676 6.21 -11.02 27.54
CA SER A 676 5.07 -11.32 26.68
C SER A 676 3.98 -12.03 27.48
N GLU A 677 3.16 -11.25 28.18
CA GLU A 677 2.08 -11.77 29.02
C GLU A 677 0.75 -11.75 28.28
N ILE A 678 -0.14 -12.69 28.63
CA ILE A 678 -1.54 -12.64 28.24
C ILE A 678 -2.46 -12.71 29.46
N SER A 679 -3.64 -12.12 29.32
CA SER A 679 -4.73 -12.21 30.29
C SER A 679 -6.06 -12.08 29.56
N ILE A 680 -6.99 -12.98 29.86
CA ILE A 680 -8.29 -13.03 29.20
C ILE A 680 -9.32 -12.37 30.10
N PHE A 681 -10.12 -11.47 29.52
CA PHE A 681 -11.21 -10.83 30.23
C PHE A 681 -12.30 -11.85 30.57
N LYS A 682 -12.82 -11.75 31.79
CA LYS A 682 -13.76 -12.69 32.38
C LYS A 682 -14.81 -11.93 33.17
N ASP A 683 -16.09 -12.28 32.98
CA ASP A 683 -17.25 -11.68 33.65
C ASP A 683 -17.91 -12.67 34.63
N GLY A 684 -17.94 -13.96 34.28
CA GLY A 684 -18.72 -15.00 34.96
C GLY A 684 -18.00 -15.80 36.06
N ILE A 685 -18.59 -16.96 36.39
CA ILE A 685 -18.18 -17.85 37.48
C ILE A 685 -17.24 -18.93 36.94
N VAL A 686 -16.21 -19.27 37.73
CA VAL A 686 -15.42 -20.51 37.55
C VAL A 686 -15.85 -21.48 38.65
N LEU A 687 -16.19 -22.72 38.28
CA LEU A 687 -16.69 -23.76 39.19
C LEU A 687 -15.63 -24.23 40.19
#